data_AF-A0A9W8M3R9-F1
#
_entry.id   AF-A0A9W8M3R9-F1
#
_cell.length_a   1.000
_cell.length_b   1.000
_cell.length_c   1.000
_cell.angle_alpha   90.00
_cell.angle_beta   90.00
_cell.angle_gamma   90.00
#
_symmetry.space_group_name_H-M   'P 1'
#
loop_
_entity.id
_entity.type
_entity.pdbx_description
1 polymer ?
#
loop_
_entity_poly.entity_id
_entity_poly.type
_entity_poly.pdbx_seq_one_letter_code
_entity_poly.pdbx_strand_id
1 'polypeptide(L)'
;MDNLSAFQILPHHVVKLIVDHVAGCSRLRFDGVTTYSDEYKTLQMPLLWVCNNFRAFVHQRFCQVHRLTLKNDQDSVEARLYSWPTSCKELGYPTHLLAKELRFDLDIESVYSGKALQLLSGAAYEGCSFPLVCKLNIDLTIDVEGCYNWEPEGDDLRDDGLEPDSDNDDTPKTRYVCPPDTADNITAFVQRVKQMAPMISEIDVTPFDEVENLLKSRNVHILDLVQQLFGIVEKHTVITCGSDPLVKYFDLEAIGDLVYMDCSLDTDCNDVTPLIRRSTQTLQFLDIDIGNADVTSLLKDPDGGGFLEYPCLQTLILRSFYDTAALPKVVFKDIVPFPRLLHLSLLSPYPFGDDIVFRGNYSTLEYLEMRLFPETVSVFKKYRVFTPTSHSKLKCLKIRMPLRRVPDIFATATEYMQFVLSIAPGASVRVIPDLAKYPEDCNLALSALKGHGCIQILSLRDTSLSLWEALTLVKSLPLLSDLTTRAPDLGELPLGVSMAGLPEYVRAAYAPMGKRFRCWNIMYQREPNYSELATVMLLLALACPNFDYAAVDYEQREPFMAAMQEKIDEPGHALAGPSADIQKAIVDEVRLLRQVSESIPWYRLASKYCLSIDVLQSIYDQAEVDAQQRQQQSVLVTRAVERHFDNTLDRCNWEAVASELNLPLIKCLELFDTSSSTIQPRSLIESYGGWSKPDMARLKRFIANNYTDGATVDWRLAGAYMNVDALECQRVGQGTFNAPINEVVYRRICEFRESKLSWKDVHQHFLQYPNFTHLRSRWYWFKAKQEGRTSDKIAAEWTDSERELMKGLINRHVQSTSITELVSIIKTTRQQDGTISGSRWAAPDDETLLKMIDGSAMNTAAKWEQAGKALGRSAIACKCRFAVVNHSRMHIQATADSQSLVASEVQRQRESNSAVDWSQVSQAVGLGLRECLELCQYDLGKARWHYDSDSFSQDMADRMTGFIEAHYPAPTPVNYRAVSNFMWVTTEDCIRIHDILQGKFKWTEADYERAAALRAQGLTYNEVARYFSPTLTQGNVCSALRGYLSPKQVQEPISTDELSEINRLIDEYAGKYPVVEIIDKIRTQLNLSKRRNCHLRLSSCIAAHPRYQAILRGMDYNDLANRIATGQTTVKLAAKEFDVPQRALAKRMESPNSKAYSSDWTEEEIRKLVDYMQTGDSKPSMVYFSKLLGTKSSKQCCKKIDHLRSKGVLPRLAKTR
;
A
#
# COMPACT_ATOMS: atom_id res chain seq x y z
N MET A 1 3.53 8.43 -29.73
CA MET A 1 4.33 8.22 -28.49
C MET A 1 5.22 9.44 -28.19
N ASP A 2 4.81 10.65 -28.57
CA ASP A 2 5.78 11.55 -29.22
C ASP A 2 6.41 12.57 -28.24
N ASN A 3 5.82 12.72 -27.05
CA ASN A 3 6.35 13.54 -25.96
C ASN A 3 7.51 12.89 -25.17
N LEU A 4 7.88 11.64 -25.48
CA LEU A 4 8.91 10.92 -24.73
C LEU A 4 10.32 11.50 -24.90
N SER A 5 10.62 12.15 -26.03
CA SER A 5 11.93 12.74 -26.33
C SER A 5 12.47 13.67 -25.22
N ALA A 6 11.60 14.39 -24.52
CA ALA A 6 11.97 15.24 -23.39
C ALA A 6 12.68 14.48 -22.24
N PHE A 7 12.33 13.21 -22.00
CA PHE A 7 12.93 12.40 -20.93
C PHE A 7 14.38 11.96 -21.21
N GLN A 8 14.86 12.06 -22.46
CA GLN A 8 16.28 11.78 -22.77
C GLN A 8 17.25 12.77 -22.12
N ILE A 9 16.77 13.98 -21.80
CA ILE A 9 17.61 15.11 -21.38
C ILE A 9 17.59 15.33 -19.85
N LEU A 10 16.99 14.42 -19.07
CA LEU A 10 16.97 14.53 -17.61
C LEU A 10 18.40 14.50 -17.03
N PRO A 11 18.79 15.52 -16.22
CA PRO A 11 20.12 15.54 -15.62
C PRO A 11 20.38 14.32 -14.73
N HIS A 12 21.58 13.77 -14.85
CA HIS A 12 22.07 12.59 -14.13
C HIS A 12 21.79 12.60 -12.61
N HIS A 13 21.83 13.78 -11.96
CA HIS A 13 21.54 13.92 -10.54
C HIS A 13 20.04 13.86 -10.20
N VAL A 14 19.15 14.33 -11.09
CA VAL A 14 17.68 14.23 -10.93
C VAL A 14 17.26 12.78 -11.11
N VAL A 15 17.77 12.13 -12.17
CA VAL A 15 17.60 10.70 -12.43
C VAL A 15 18.01 9.87 -11.21
N LYS A 16 19.20 10.13 -10.66
CA LYS A 16 19.69 9.45 -9.46
C LYS A 16 18.76 9.70 -8.26
N LEU A 17 18.33 10.93 -8.02
CA LEU A 17 17.42 11.27 -6.91
C LEU A 17 16.09 10.51 -6.99
N ILE A 18 15.50 10.39 -8.17
CA ILE A 18 14.29 9.60 -8.38
C ILE A 18 14.57 8.12 -8.09
N VAL A 19 15.65 7.55 -8.64
CA VAL A 19 16.01 6.13 -8.45
C VAL A 19 16.35 5.79 -6.99
N ASP A 20 17.15 6.61 -6.30
CA ASP A 20 17.46 6.42 -4.88
C ASP A 20 16.24 6.66 -3.97
N HIS A 21 15.30 7.55 -4.34
CA HIS A 21 14.04 7.74 -3.62
C HIS A 21 13.12 6.51 -3.76
N VAL A 22 12.91 6.04 -4.98
CA VAL A 22 12.15 4.82 -5.30
C VAL A 22 12.77 3.59 -4.60
N ALA A 23 14.10 3.51 -4.52
CA ALA A 23 14.81 2.45 -3.79
C ALA A 23 14.70 2.58 -2.26
N GLY A 24 14.63 3.80 -1.73
CA GLY A 24 14.43 4.08 -0.30
C GLY A 24 12.99 3.87 0.18
N CYS A 25 12.01 3.89 -0.73
CA CYS A 25 10.64 3.49 -0.48
C CYS A 25 10.51 1.95 -0.45
N SER A 26 10.93 1.34 0.67
CA SER A 26 11.21 -0.10 0.86
C SER A 26 10.16 -1.12 0.38
N ARG A 27 8.93 -0.71 0.07
CA ARG A 27 7.83 -1.58 -0.41
C ARG A 27 8.19 -2.28 -1.73
N LEU A 28 8.78 -1.56 -2.68
CA LEU A 28 9.13 -2.08 -4.02
C LEU A 28 10.19 -3.20 -4.04
N ARG A 29 10.84 -3.51 -2.90
CA ARG A 29 11.71 -4.68 -2.76
C ARG A 29 11.00 -5.95 -2.29
N PHE A 30 9.83 -5.83 -1.65
CA PHE A 30 9.10 -6.98 -1.09
C PHE A 30 7.94 -7.45 -1.98
N ASP A 31 7.35 -6.56 -2.77
CA ASP A 31 6.23 -6.85 -3.68
C ASP A 31 6.63 -7.66 -4.94
N GLY A 32 7.76 -8.39 -4.88
CA GLY A 32 8.45 -9.01 -6.01
C GLY A 32 7.83 -10.30 -6.58
N VAL A 33 6.53 -10.55 -6.38
CA VAL A 33 5.84 -11.78 -6.85
C VAL A 33 4.44 -11.46 -7.40
N THR A 34 4.28 -11.70 -8.71
CA THR A 34 3.05 -11.92 -9.51
C THR A 34 1.93 -10.87 -9.64
N THR A 35 1.68 -9.91 -8.74
CA THR A 35 0.45 -9.08 -8.83
C THR A 35 0.65 -7.57 -9.04
N TYR A 36 0.88 -7.15 -10.29
CA TYR A 36 0.72 -5.76 -10.75
C TYR A 36 -0.15 -5.73 -12.03
N SER A 37 -1.05 -4.74 -12.15
CA SER A 37 -1.86 -4.52 -13.36
C SER A 37 -0.99 -4.05 -14.54
N ASP A 38 -1.45 -4.32 -15.77
CA ASP A 38 -0.76 -3.92 -17.01
C ASP A 38 -0.68 -2.39 -17.20
N GLU A 39 -1.46 -1.63 -16.43
CA GLU A 39 -1.42 -0.16 -16.37
C GLU A 39 -0.05 0.34 -15.87
N TYR A 40 0.53 -0.30 -14.84
CA TYR A 40 1.87 0.07 -14.36
C TYR A 40 2.99 -0.38 -15.32
N LYS A 41 2.81 -1.48 -16.05
CA LYS A 41 3.75 -1.90 -17.11
C LYS A 41 3.81 -0.86 -18.24
N THR A 42 2.64 -0.34 -18.65
CA THR A 42 2.51 0.58 -19.78
C THR A 42 3.06 1.98 -19.53
N LEU A 43 3.25 2.40 -18.28
CA LEU A 43 3.88 3.68 -17.91
C LEU A 43 5.39 3.57 -17.61
N GLN A 44 5.85 2.47 -17.00
CA GLN A 44 7.27 2.28 -16.67
C GLN A 44 8.12 1.87 -17.88
N MET A 45 7.58 1.07 -18.80
CA MET A 45 8.31 0.61 -19.99
C MET A 45 8.79 1.76 -20.89
N PRO A 46 7.95 2.75 -21.27
CA PRO A 46 8.39 3.89 -22.07
C PRO A 46 9.57 4.66 -21.45
N LEU A 47 9.59 4.88 -20.13
CA LEU A 47 10.69 5.58 -19.45
C LEU A 47 12.02 4.83 -19.57
N LEU A 48 12.00 3.50 -19.40
CA LEU A 48 13.20 2.66 -19.59
C LEU A 48 13.63 2.58 -21.05
N TRP A 49 12.70 2.53 -22.00
CA TRP A 49 13.01 2.50 -23.43
C TRP A 49 13.66 3.81 -23.92
N VAL A 50 13.41 4.93 -23.23
CA VAL A 50 13.74 6.26 -23.72
C VAL A 50 14.94 6.90 -23.01
N CYS A 51 15.04 6.84 -21.68
CA CYS A 51 16.09 7.55 -20.95
C CYS A 51 17.26 6.62 -20.58
N ASN A 52 18.36 6.69 -21.34
CA ASN A 52 19.56 5.86 -21.10
C ASN A 52 20.16 6.06 -19.68
N ASN A 53 20.17 7.29 -19.15
CA ASN A 53 20.63 7.56 -17.78
C ASN A 53 19.73 6.87 -16.74
N PHE A 54 18.41 6.92 -16.93
CA PHE A 54 17.45 6.29 -16.02
C PHE A 54 17.54 4.77 -16.09
N ARG A 55 17.63 4.20 -17.30
CA ARG A 55 17.90 2.77 -17.52
C ARG A 55 19.19 2.32 -16.81
N ALA A 56 20.30 3.05 -17.00
CA ALA A 56 21.58 2.73 -16.37
C ALA A 56 21.51 2.76 -14.84
N PHE A 57 20.88 3.78 -14.25
CA PHE A 57 20.69 3.85 -12.80
C PHE A 57 19.73 2.78 -12.27
N VAL A 58 18.62 2.51 -12.97
CA VAL A 58 17.69 1.43 -12.58
C VAL A 58 18.39 0.08 -12.60
N HIS A 59 19.17 -0.24 -13.63
CA HIS A 59 19.98 -1.47 -13.61
C HIS A 59 21.00 -1.47 -12.45
N GLN A 60 21.79 -0.40 -12.29
CA GLN A 60 22.81 -0.31 -11.23
C GLN A 60 22.23 -0.45 -9.82
N ARG A 61 20.96 -0.06 -9.61
CA ARG A 61 20.30 -0.01 -8.30
C ARG A 61 19.31 -1.15 -8.03
N PHE A 62 18.64 -1.69 -9.04
CA PHE A 62 17.57 -2.67 -8.89
C PHE A 62 17.80 -4.01 -9.61
N CYS A 63 18.71 -4.10 -10.58
CA CYS A 63 19.09 -5.40 -11.17
C CYS A 63 20.20 -6.06 -10.36
N GLN A 64 19.96 -6.29 -9.06
CA GLN A 64 20.98 -6.78 -8.15
C GLN A 64 21.08 -8.31 -8.16
N VAL A 65 19.95 -9.03 -8.17
CA VAL A 65 19.90 -10.49 -7.95
C VAL A 65 19.55 -11.27 -9.23
N HIS A 66 20.36 -12.27 -9.55
CA HIS A 66 20.08 -13.26 -10.59
C HIS A 66 19.86 -14.63 -9.94
N ARG A 67 18.66 -15.20 -10.05
CA ARG A 67 18.32 -16.51 -9.47
C ARG A 67 18.38 -17.59 -10.54
N LEU A 68 19.08 -18.68 -10.26
CA LEU A 68 19.20 -19.87 -11.10
C LEU A 68 18.65 -21.07 -10.32
N THR A 69 17.48 -21.54 -10.68
CA THR A 69 16.91 -22.77 -10.12
C THR A 69 17.51 -23.96 -10.88
N LEU A 70 18.17 -24.87 -10.14
CA LEU A 70 18.83 -26.07 -10.63
C LEU A 70 18.24 -27.29 -9.90
N LYS A 71 17.44 -28.08 -10.62
CA LYS A 71 16.82 -29.30 -10.10
C LYS A 71 17.21 -30.55 -10.89
N ASN A 72 17.12 -31.73 -10.26
CA ASN A 72 17.41 -33.01 -10.90
C ASN A 72 16.31 -33.43 -11.91
N ASP A 73 15.05 -33.03 -11.67
CA ASP A 73 13.89 -33.28 -12.54
C ASP A 73 13.84 -32.41 -13.81
N GLN A 74 14.68 -31.36 -13.91
CA GLN A 74 14.60 -30.36 -14.99
C GLN A 74 15.72 -30.49 -16.03
N ASP A 75 15.32 -30.56 -17.31
CA ASP A 75 16.24 -30.49 -18.47
C ASP A 75 16.72 -29.07 -18.81
N SER A 76 16.29 -28.05 -18.07
CA SER A 76 16.67 -26.65 -18.30
C SER A 76 16.78 -25.84 -17.02
N VAL A 77 17.78 -24.95 -16.92
CA VAL A 77 17.91 -23.98 -15.83
C VAL A 77 16.74 -23.00 -15.83
N GLU A 78 15.95 -22.91 -14.76
CA GLU A 78 14.99 -21.81 -14.64
C GLU A 78 15.69 -20.54 -14.12
N ALA A 79 16.03 -19.64 -15.05
CA ALA A 79 16.71 -18.39 -14.73
C ALA A 79 15.74 -17.21 -14.49
N ARG A 80 15.52 -16.91 -13.22
CA ARG A 80 14.73 -15.77 -12.73
C ARG A 80 15.65 -14.62 -12.34
N LEU A 81 15.92 -13.71 -13.28
CA LEU A 81 16.49 -12.39 -12.96
C LEU A 81 15.47 -11.61 -12.12
N TYR A 82 15.80 -11.31 -10.86
CA TYR A 82 15.01 -10.41 -10.01
C TYR A 82 15.44 -8.96 -10.27
N SER A 83 15.24 -8.54 -11.53
CA SER A 83 15.28 -7.13 -11.91
C SER A 83 13.94 -6.49 -11.59
N TRP A 84 13.96 -5.40 -10.82
CA TRP A 84 12.84 -4.44 -10.89
C TRP A 84 13.14 -3.37 -11.96
N PRO A 85 12.23 -3.12 -12.92
CA PRO A 85 11.05 -3.92 -13.26
C PRO A 85 11.39 -5.19 -14.05
N THR A 86 10.53 -6.20 -13.96
CA THR A 86 10.74 -7.55 -14.52
C THR A 86 10.79 -7.61 -16.05
N SER A 87 10.16 -6.64 -16.71
CA SER A 87 10.17 -6.48 -18.17
C SER A 87 11.54 -6.11 -18.77
N CYS A 88 12.56 -5.84 -17.95
CA CYS A 88 13.93 -5.61 -18.44
C CYS A 88 14.51 -6.79 -19.25
N LYS A 89 13.96 -8.00 -19.13
CA LYS A 89 14.34 -9.16 -19.98
C LYS A 89 14.14 -8.89 -21.49
N GLU A 90 13.18 -8.05 -21.87
CA GLU A 90 12.84 -7.77 -23.27
C GLU A 90 13.83 -6.83 -23.98
N LEU A 91 14.69 -6.12 -23.23
CA LEU A 91 15.58 -5.09 -23.78
C LEU A 91 16.87 -5.62 -24.43
N GLY A 92 17.05 -6.94 -24.52
CA GLY A 92 18.17 -7.58 -25.23
C GLY A 92 19.56 -7.37 -24.60
N TYR A 93 19.65 -6.77 -23.42
CA TYR A 93 20.92 -6.58 -22.71
C TYR A 93 21.40 -7.87 -22.03
N PRO A 94 22.72 -8.16 -22.01
CA PRO A 94 23.32 -9.25 -21.24
C PRO A 94 23.25 -8.95 -19.73
N THR A 95 22.08 -9.15 -19.14
CA THR A 95 21.77 -8.79 -17.74
C THR A 95 22.64 -9.51 -16.69
N HIS A 96 23.25 -10.65 -17.04
CA HIS A 96 24.25 -11.33 -16.20
C HIS A 96 25.48 -10.45 -15.90
N LEU A 97 25.86 -9.52 -16.79
CA LEU A 97 26.97 -8.59 -16.56
C LEU A 97 26.68 -7.51 -15.51
N LEU A 98 25.42 -7.37 -15.08
CA LEU A 98 24.95 -6.29 -14.20
C LEU A 98 24.54 -6.79 -12.80
N ALA A 99 24.37 -8.11 -12.64
CA ALA A 99 24.07 -8.73 -11.35
C ALA A 99 25.23 -8.54 -10.37
N LYS A 100 24.88 -8.32 -9.10
CA LYS A 100 25.80 -8.21 -7.95
C LYS A 100 25.67 -9.37 -6.99
N GLU A 101 24.56 -10.07 -7.11
CA GLU A 101 24.15 -11.18 -6.29
C GLU A 101 23.67 -12.30 -7.22
N LEU A 102 24.22 -13.50 -7.04
CA LEU A 102 23.76 -14.72 -7.70
C LEU A 102 23.07 -15.57 -6.63
N ARG A 103 21.89 -16.11 -6.90
CA ARG A 103 21.23 -17.11 -6.03
C ARG A 103 21.09 -18.40 -6.80
N PHE A 104 21.57 -19.50 -6.25
CA PHE A 104 21.17 -20.84 -6.68
C PHE A 104 20.03 -21.33 -5.80
N ASP A 105 18.98 -21.87 -6.41
CA ASP A 105 18.13 -22.85 -5.73
C ASP A 105 18.63 -24.20 -6.20
N LEU A 106 19.23 -24.96 -5.29
CA LEU A 106 20.07 -26.09 -5.67
C LEU A 106 19.50 -27.36 -5.05
N ASP A 107 18.92 -28.19 -5.89
CA ASP A 107 18.68 -29.59 -5.58
C ASP A 107 20.03 -30.30 -5.45
N ILE A 108 20.30 -30.84 -4.26
CA ILE A 108 21.55 -31.54 -3.95
C ILE A 108 21.74 -32.75 -4.89
N GLU A 109 20.67 -33.44 -5.28
CA GLU A 109 20.78 -34.57 -6.21
C GLU A 109 21.32 -34.14 -7.57
N SER A 110 20.92 -32.95 -8.05
CA SER A 110 21.36 -32.41 -9.33
C SER A 110 22.87 -32.13 -9.37
N VAL A 111 23.49 -31.87 -8.22
CA VAL A 111 24.95 -31.76 -8.11
C VAL A 111 25.59 -33.14 -8.19
N TYR A 112 25.07 -34.10 -7.41
CA TYR A 112 25.64 -35.45 -7.33
C TYR A 112 25.57 -36.21 -8.67
N SER A 113 24.46 -36.05 -9.40
CA SER A 113 24.27 -36.62 -10.74
C SER A 113 25.06 -35.90 -11.84
N GLY A 114 25.71 -34.77 -11.53
CA GLY A 114 26.38 -33.90 -12.50
C GLY A 114 25.43 -33.08 -13.36
N LYS A 115 24.10 -33.22 -13.18
CA LYS A 115 23.06 -32.49 -13.93
C LYS A 115 23.22 -30.97 -13.80
N ALA A 116 23.49 -30.46 -12.60
CA ALA A 116 23.74 -29.04 -12.33
C ALA A 116 24.94 -28.51 -13.13
N LEU A 117 26.03 -29.28 -13.20
CA LEU A 117 27.21 -28.94 -14.01
C LEU A 117 26.88 -28.96 -15.51
N GLN A 118 26.16 -29.99 -15.98
CA GLN A 118 25.71 -30.09 -17.37
C GLN A 118 24.83 -28.89 -17.75
N LEU A 119 23.87 -28.52 -16.90
CA LEU A 119 22.97 -27.39 -17.08
C LEU A 119 23.71 -26.05 -17.11
N LEU A 120 24.70 -25.84 -16.24
CA LEU A 120 25.56 -24.64 -16.24
C LEU A 120 26.63 -24.64 -17.34
N SER A 121 26.85 -25.75 -18.03
CA SER A 121 27.82 -25.87 -19.13
C SER A 121 27.17 -25.97 -20.51
N GLY A 122 25.84 -26.16 -20.59
CA GLY A 122 25.09 -26.14 -21.84
C GLY A 122 25.02 -24.74 -22.47
N ALA A 123 24.67 -24.70 -23.76
CA ALA A 123 24.77 -23.52 -24.64
C ALA A 123 24.02 -22.24 -24.18
N ALA A 124 23.16 -22.31 -23.16
CA ALA A 124 22.54 -21.13 -22.54
C ALA A 124 23.45 -20.40 -21.53
N TYR A 125 24.44 -21.10 -20.97
CA TYR A 125 25.39 -20.58 -19.97
C TYR A 125 26.86 -20.82 -20.32
N GLU A 126 27.16 -21.61 -21.36
CA GLU A 126 28.48 -21.73 -21.96
C GLU A 126 29.05 -20.32 -22.28
N GLY A 127 30.19 -19.97 -21.70
CA GLY A 127 30.79 -18.63 -21.82
C GLY A 127 30.14 -17.50 -21.00
N CYS A 128 28.99 -17.69 -20.34
CA CYS A 128 28.40 -16.68 -19.46
C CYS A 128 29.30 -16.39 -18.25
N SER A 129 29.54 -15.10 -17.97
CA SER A 129 30.27 -14.62 -16.80
C SER A 129 29.52 -13.47 -16.13
N PHE A 130 29.67 -13.40 -14.82
CA PHE A 130 29.01 -12.50 -13.89
C PHE A 130 30.07 -11.64 -13.18
N PRO A 131 30.80 -10.76 -13.90
CA PRO A 131 32.00 -10.08 -13.39
C PRO A 131 31.74 -9.04 -12.29
N LEU A 132 30.47 -8.76 -11.95
CA LEU A 132 30.09 -7.87 -10.86
C LEU A 132 29.46 -8.59 -9.66
N VAL A 133 29.29 -9.92 -9.72
CA VAL A 133 28.73 -10.71 -8.61
C VAL A 133 29.75 -10.80 -7.48
N CYS A 134 29.40 -10.19 -6.33
CA CYS A 134 30.17 -10.22 -5.09
C CYS A 134 29.49 -11.05 -3.99
N LYS A 135 28.16 -11.24 -4.05
CA LYS A 135 27.40 -12.14 -3.16
C LYS A 135 26.92 -13.37 -3.93
N LEU A 136 27.08 -14.54 -3.34
CA LEU A 136 26.44 -15.79 -3.74
C LEU A 136 25.45 -16.20 -2.64
N ASN A 137 24.23 -16.58 -3.00
CA ASN A 137 23.30 -17.30 -2.14
C ASN A 137 23.11 -18.71 -2.69
N ILE A 138 22.94 -19.68 -1.81
CA ILE A 138 22.67 -21.07 -2.17
C ILE A 138 21.57 -21.58 -1.26
N ASP A 139 20.35 -21.61 -1.78
CA ASP A 139 19.17 -22.16 -1.15
C ASP A 139 19.18 -23.68 -1.43
N LEU A 140 19.66 -24.51 -0.49
CA LEU A 140 19.81 -25.96 -0.69
C LEU A 140 18.50 -26.70 -0.43
N THR A 141 18.10 -27.53 -1.40
CA THR A 141 16.88 -28.36 -1.37
C THR A 141 17.20 -29.83 -1.69
N ILE A 142 16.27 -30.73 -1.36
CA ILE A 142 16.27 -32.14 -1.79
C ILE A 142 14.87 -32.41 -2.36
N ASP A 143 14.75 -33.06 -3.51
CA ASP A 143 13.43 -33.51 -3.96
C ASP A 143 13.00 -34.81 -3.25
N VAL A 144 12.20 -34.65 -2.20
CA VAL A 144 11.78 -35.76 -1.32
C VAL A 144 10.85 -36.74 -2.05
N GLU A 145 10.16 -36.33 -3.13
CA GLU A 145 9.27 -37.21 -3.89
C GLU A 145 10.04 -38.28 -4.70
N GLY A 146 11.32 -38.04 -5.04
CA GLY A 146 12.19 -39.04 -5.68
C GLY A 146 12.71 -40.11 -4.72
N CYS A 147 13.14 -39.70 -3.52
CA CYS A 147 13.90 -40.54 -2.57
C CYS A 147 13.16 -41.77 -2.03
N TYR A 148 11.81 -41.76 -2.01
CA TYR A 148 11.02 -42.84 -1.40
C TYR A 148 10.57 -43.95 -2.36
N ASN A 149 10.76 -43.79 -3.67
CA ASN A 149 10.20 -44.71 -4.68
C ASN A 149 11.17 -45.82 -5.16
N TRP A 150 12.34 -45.96 -4.53
CA TRP A 150 13.26 -47.08 -4.76
C TRP A 150 12.93 -48.28 -3.86
N GLU A 151 11.85 -49.00 -4.17
CA GLU A 151 11.75 -50.40 -3.76
C GLU A 151 12.77 -51.22 -4.59
N PRO A 152 13.59 -52.09 -3.98
CA PRO A 152 14.51 -52.92 -4.74
C PRO A 152 13.72 -54.03 -5.47
N GLU A 153 13.84 -54.10 -6.80
CA GLU A 153 13.32 -55.22 -7.59
C GLU A 153 14.06 -56.52 -7.20
N GLY A 154 13.51 -57.21 -6.20
CA GLY A 154 14.06 -58.41 -5.57
C GLY A 154 13.05 -59.56 -5.58
N ASP A 155 12.52 -59.87 -6.75
CA ASP A 155 11.46 -60.88 -6.96
C ASP A 155 12.00 -62.33 -6.88
N ASP A 156 12.53 -62.71 -5.72
CA ASP A 156 12.75 -64.13 -5.33
C ASP A 156 13.12 -64.26 -3.83
N LEU A 157 12.15 -64.63 -2.95
CA LEU A 157 12.33 -65.62 -1.86
C LEU A 157 11.05 -65.82 -1.00
N ARG A 158 10.30 -66.86 -1.38
CA ARG A 158 9.45 -67.78 -0.57
C ARG A 158 9.13 -67.43 0.89
N ASP A 159 7.83 -67.27 1.13
CA ASP A 159 7.00 -68.19 1.94
C ASP A 159 7.75 -69.24 2.79
N ASP A 160 7.93 -68.96 4.08
CA ASP A 160 7.96 -69.94 5.19
C ASP A 160 7.56 -69.21 6.49
N GLY A 161 6.46 -69.63 7.12
CA GLY A 161 5.79 -68.83 8.16
C GLY A 161 6.39 -68.97 9.56
N LEU A 162 6.88 -67.86 10.13
CA LEU A 162 7.21 -67.70 11.56
C LEU A 162 6.64 -66.38 12.11
N GLU A 163 6.27 -66.39 13.39
CA GLU A 163 5.73 -65.22 14.10
C GLU A 163 6.86 -64.19 14.38
N PRO A 164 6.61 -62.87 14.25
CA PRO A 164 7.65 -61.86 14.46
C PRO A 164 7.90 -61.58 15.96
N ASP A 165 9.09 -61.94 16.44
CA ASP A 165 9.61 -61.49 17.74
C ASP A 165 9.74 -59.96 17.80
N SER A 166 9.40 -59.36 18.95
CA SER A 166 9.04 -57.94 19.04
C SER A 166 10.16 -56.93 19.36
N ASP A 167 11.44 -57.28 19.14
CA ASP A 167 12.59 -56.50 19.63
C ASP A 167 13.63 -56.05 18.56
N ASN A 168 13.44 -56.35 17.27
CA ASN A 168 14.33 -55.87 16.20
C ASN A 168 13.74 -54.67 15.44
N ASP A 169 14.04 -53.44 15.89
CA ASP A 169 13.76 -52.18 15.17
C ASP A 169 14.78 -51.89 14.05
N ASP A 170 15.29 -52.95 13.39
CA ASP A 170 16.09 -52.86 12.18
C ASP A 170 15.17 -52.75 10.95
N THR A 171 14.38 -51.67 10.92
CA THR A 171 13.80 -51.22 9.66
C THR A 171 14.94 -50.92 8.67
N PRO A 172 14.91 -51.46 7.44
CA PRO A 172 16.03 -51.34 6.51
C PRO A 172 16.18 -49.89 6.06
N LYS A 173 17.06 -49.16 6.73
CA LYS A 173 17.45 -47.79 6.38
C LYS A 173 18.00 -47.83 4.95
N THR A 174 17.19 -47.34 4.01
CA THR A 174 17.54 -47.19 2.60
C THR A 174 18.78 -46.32 2.50
N ARG A 175 19.94 -46.97 2.37
CA ARG A 175 21.22 -46.27 2.21
C ARG A 175 21.21 -45.62 0.85
N TYR A 176 21.04 -44.31 0.83
CA TYR A 176 21.19 -43.50 -0.36
C TYR A 176 22.59 -43.75 -0.95
N VAL A 177 22.67 -44.46 -2.07
CA VAL A 177 23.94 -44.79 -2.73
C VAL A 177 24.29 -43.63 -3.66
N CYS A 178 25.14 -42.72 -3.18
CA CYS A 178 25.64 -41.64 -4.03
C CYS A 178 26.38 -42.22 -5.26
N PRO A 179 26.23 -41.64 -6.47
CA PRO A 179 27.01 -42.02 -7.64
C PRO A 179 28.53 -42.03 -7.37
N PRO A 180 29.31 -42.92 -7.99
CA PRO A 180 30.76 -43.02 -7.75
C PRO A 180 31.49 -41.71 -8.05
N ASP A 181 31.01 -40.95 -9.04
CA ASP A 181 31.62 -39.71 -9.53
C ASP A 181 31.19 -38.46 -8.73
N THR A 182 30.46 -38.63 -7.62
CA THR A 182 29.84 -37.51 -6.86
C THR A 182 30.85 -36.42 -6.44
N ALA A 183 32.05 -36.81 -5.98
CA ALA A 183 33.07 -35.85 -5.55
C ALA A 183 33.65 -35.05 -6.73
N ASP A 184 33.87 -35.69 -7.89
CA ASP A 184 34.34 -35.01 -9.10
C ASP A 184 33.25 -34.07 -9.65
N ASN A 185 31.98 -34.48 -9.61
CA ASN A 185 30.83 -33.65 -9.99
C ASN A 185 30.69 -32.41 -9.10
N ILE A 186 30.83 -32.57 -7.78
CA ILE A 186 30.89 -31.46 -6.81
C ILE A 186 32.04 -30.51 -7.17
N THR A 187 33.26 -31.03 -7.31
CA THR A 187 34.45 -30.22 -7.57
C THR A 187 34.35 -29.45 -8.89
N ALA A 188 33.86 -30.10 -9.95
CA ALA A 188 33.65 -29.44 -11.23
C ALA A 188 32.51 -28.41 -11.20
N PHE A 189 31.42 -28.66 -10.46
CA PHE A 189 30.36 -27.66 -10.22
C PHE A 189 30.90 -26.42 -9.50
N VAL A 190 31.64 -26.59 -8.41
CA VAL A 190 32.25 -25.50 -7.63
C VAL A 190 33.23 -24.69 -8.48
N GLN A 191 34.09 -25.36 -9.25
CA GLN A 191 34.98 -24.69 -10.21
C GLN A 191 34.20 -23.91 -11.27
N ARG A 192 33.08 -24.46 -11.78
CA ARG A 192 32.21 -23.78 -12.75
C ARG A 192 31.57 -22.53 -12.16
N VAL A 193 31.09 -22.57 -10.91
CA VAL A 193 30.57 -21.40 -10.19
C VAL A 193 31.65 -20.33 -10.01
N LYS A 194 32.89 -20.71 -9.61
CA LYS A 194 34.01 -19.76 -9.49
C LYS A 194 34.44 -19.14 -10.83
N GLN A 195 34.36 -19.88 -11.94
CA GLN A 195 34.58 -19.34 -13.29
C GLN A 195 33.47 -18.37 -13.71
N MET A 196 32.21 -18.70 -13.39
CA MET A 196 31.07 -17.85 -13.73
C MET A 196 31.09 -16.54 -12.94
N ALA A 197 31.36 -16.56 -11.64
CA ALA A 197 31.37 -15.38 -10.77
C ALA A 197 32.74 -15.21 -10.05
N PRO A 198 33.78 -14.71 -10.74
CA PRO A 198 35.15 -14.67 -10.22
C PRO A 198 35.40 -13.63 -9.12
N MET A 199 34.41 -12.80 -8.77
CA MET A 199 34.52 -11.70 -7.79
C MET A 199 33.72 -11.95 -6.49
N ILE A 200 33.29 -13.19 -6.23
CA ILE A 200 32.57 -13.55 -5.00
C ILE A 200 33.43 -13.26 -3.75
N SER A 201 32.91 -12.41 -2.88
CA SER A 201 33.44 -12.07 -1.54
C SER A 201 32.54 -12.53 -0.39
N GLU A 202 31.29 -12.91 -0.70
CA GLU A 202 30.25 -13.26 0.27
C GLU A 202 29.52 -14.52 -0.19
N ILE A 203 29.35 -15.51 0.70
CA ILE A 203 28.54 -16.71 0.44
C ILE A 203 27.55 -16.93 1.58
N ASP A 204 26.29 -16.99 1.19
CA ASP A 204 25.11 -17.25 2.00
C ASP A 204 24.61 -18.66 1.67
N VAL A 205 24.53 -19.57 2.65
CA VAL A 205 24.08 -20.95 2.43
C VAL A 205 22.92 -21.24 3.36
N THR A 206 21.71 -21.32 2.79
CA THR A 206 20.47 -21.57 3.52
C THR A 206 19.92 -22.93 3.10
N PRO A 207 20.03 -23.97 3.94
CA PRO A 207 19.38 -25.25 3.70
C PRO A 207 17.91 -25.21 4.11
N PHE A 208 17.11 -26.08 3.51
CA PHE A 208 15.74 -26.36 3.97
C PHE A 208 15.73 -27.39 5.12
N ASP A 209 14.67 -27.39 5.94
CA ASP A 209 14.41 -28.28 7.09
C ASP A 209 14.67 -29.78 6.81
N GLU A 210 14.53 -30.21 5.56
CA GLU A 210 14.76 -31.58 5.10
C GLU A 210 16.26 -31.91 4.98
N VAL A 211 17.06 -30.95 4.50
CA VAL A 211 18.53 -31.04 4.40
C VAL A 211 19.17 -31.11 5.79
N GLU A 212 18.62 -30.40 6.78
CA GLU A 212 19.02 -30.51 8.19
C GLU A 212 19.04 -31.98 8.66
N ASN A 213 18.08 -32.80 8.21
CA ASN A 213 18.01 -34.20 8.63
C ASN A 213 19.03 -35.10 7.92
N LEU A 214 19.44 -34.78 6.68
CA LEU A 214 20.58 -35.45 6.03
C LEU A 214 21.94 -35.00 6.59
N LEU A 215 22.06 -33.74 7.01
CA LEU A 215 23.23 -33.24 7.74
C LEU A 215 23.38 -33.97 9.10
N LYS A 216 22.28 -34.18 9.82
CA LYS A 216 22.24 -35.02 11.04
C LYS A 216 22.68 -36.47 10.79
N SER A 217 22.43 -37.01 9.60
CA SER A 217 22.92 -38.35 9.20
C SER A 217 24.40 -38.38 8.77
N ARG A 218 25.09 -37.22 8.73
CA ARG A 218 26.49 -37.04 8.29
C ARG A 218 26.74 -37.50 6.85
N ASN A 219 25.89 -37.11 5.90
CA ASN A 219 26.19 -37.32 4.49
C ASN A 219 27.41 -36.47 4.05
N VAL A 220 28.56 -37.14 3.92
CA VAL A 220 29.87 -36.52 3.63
C VAL A 220 29.85 -35.64 2.38
N HIS A 221 29.03 -35.99 1.37
CA HIS A 221 28.98 -35.27 0.11
C HIS A 221 28.28 -33.89 0.21
N ILE A 222 27.36 -33.70 1.17
CA ILE A 222 26.78 -32.36 1.43
C ILE A 222 27.86 -31.45 2.04
N LEU A 223 28.68 -32.03 2.93
CA LEU A 223 29.74 -31.32 3.66
C LEU A 223 30.87 -30.94 2.71
N ASP A 224 31.30 -31.86 1.86
CA ASP A 224 32.27 -31.62 0.78
C ASP A 224 31.79 -30.50 -0.16
N LEU A 225 30.55 -30.59 -0.66
CA LEU A 225 29.95 -29.55 -1.51
C LEU A 225 30.02 -28.16 -0.86
N VAL A 226 29.54 -28.03 0.38
CA VAL A 226 29.47 -26.71 1.03
C VAL A 226 30.85 -26.22 1.49
N GLN A 227 31.77 -27.11 1.89
CA GLN A 227 33.16 -26.78 2.20
C GLN A 227 33.90 -26.28 0.95
N GLN A 228 33.74 -26.96 -0.19
CA GLN A 228 34.31 -26.52 -1.47
C GLN A 228 33.68 -25.20 -1.95
N LEU A 229 32.37 -25.00 -1.75
CA LEU A 229 31.70 -23.72 -2.04
C LEU A 229 32.29 -22.57 -1.21
N PHE A 230 32.49 -22.73 0.11
CA PHE A 230 33.19 -21.70 0.92
C PHE A 230 34.63 -21.48 0.45
N GLY A 231 35.30 -22.52 -0.08
CA GLY A 231 36.60 -22.43 -0.74
C GLY A 231 36.64 -21.61 -2.04
N ILE A 232 35.49 -21.17 -2.58
CA ILE A 232 35.46 -20.22 -3.70
C ILE A 232 36.01 -18.85 -3.27
N VAL A 233 35.72 -18.42 -2.04
CA VAL A 233 35.98 -17.06 -1.55
C VAL A 233 37.46 -16.86 -1.25
N GLU A 234 38.07 -15.85 -1.87
CA GLU A 234 39.39 -15.40 -1.44
C GLU A 234 39.27 -14.53 -0.18
N LYS A 235 40.23 -14.69 0.74
CA LYS A 235 40.27 -14.19 2.14
C LYS A 235 39.35 -12.99 2.45
N HIS A 236 38.66 -13.09 3.60
CA HIS A 236 37.63 -12.18 4.12
C HIS A 236 36.18 -12.60 3.82
N THR A 237 35.88 -13.88 4.07
CA THR A 237 34.55 -14.45 3.93
C THR A 237 33.52 -13.72 4.79
N VAL A 238 32.38 -13.43 4.18
CA VAL A 238 31.10 -13.16 4.83
C VAL A 238 30.36 -14.50 4.92
N ILE A 239 29.99 -14.94 6.13
CA ILE A 239 29.18 -16.14 6.35
C ILE A 239 27.90 -15.76 7.08
N THR A 240 26.76 -16.02 6.44
CA THR A 240 25.44 -16.04 7.06
C THR A 240 25.01 -17.48 7.23
N CYS A 241 25.06 -17.97 8.47
CA CYS A 241 24.40 -19.22 8.84
C CYS A 241 23.07 -18.85 9.52
N GLY A 242 22.00 -19.58 9.21
CA GLY A 242 20.73 -19.44 9.92
C GLY A 242 20.80 -19.94 11.36
N SER A 243 19.65 -20.29 11.92
CA SER A 243 19.55 -21.04 13.18
C SER A 243 19.91 -22.52 12.99
N ASP A 244 21.07 -22.76 12.36
CA ASP A 244 21.24 -23.90 11.46
C ASP A 244 22.36 -24.86 11.88
N PRO A 245 22.13 -26.19 11.90
CA PRO A 245 23.14 -27.14 12.33
C PRO A 245 24.27 -27.39 11.32
N LEU A 246 24.25 -26.79 10.12
CA LEU A 246 25.37 -26.84 9.16
C LEU A 246 26.76 -26.64 9.82
N VAL A 247 26.88 -25.68 10.74
CA VAL A 247 28.18 -25.30 11.34
C VAL A 247 28.79 -26.41 12.21
N LYS A 248 28.00 -27.38 12.69
CA LYS A 248 28.49 -28.54 13.44
C LYS A 248 29.29 -29.53 12.58
N TYR A 249 29.10 -29.49 11.26
CA TYR A 249 29.55 -30.52 10.34
C TYR A 249 30.64 -30.06 9.38
N PHE A 250 30.90 -28.76 9.30
CA PHE A 250 32.04 -28.24 8.55
C PHE A 250 33.35 -28.48 9.30
N ASP A 251 34.41 -28.76 8.54
CA ASP A 251 35.76 -28.45 9.00
C ASP A 251 35.94 -26.93 9.04
N LEU A 252 35.71 -26.36 10.22
CA LEU A 252 35.88 -24.93 10.47
C LEU A 252 37.35 -24.50 10.44
N GLU A 253 38.35 -25.40 10.39
CA GLU A 253 39.76 -25.03 10.21
C GLU A 253 40.07 -24.62 8.76
N ALA A 254 39.34 -25.17 7.79
CA ALA A 254 39.45 -24.79 6.37
C ALA A 254 38.94 -23.37 6.07
N ILE A 255 38.11 -22.78 6.94
CA ILE A 255 37.52 -21.45 6.73
C ILE A 255 38.52 -20.35 7.12
N GLY A 256 38.80 -19.42 6.20
CA GLY A 256 39.69 -18.27 6.46
C GLY A 256 39.15 -17.25 7.47
N ASP A 257 39.98 -16.25 7.81
CA ASP A 257 39.63 -15.22 8.79
C ASP A 257 38.40 -14.40 8.35
N LEU A 258 37.30 -14.47 9.12
CA LEU A 258 36.01 -13.86 8.78
C LEU A 258 36.02 -12.33 8.93
N VAL A 259 35.25 -11.64 8.09
CA VAL A 259 34.97 -10.19 8.24
C VAL A 259 33.52 -9.92 8.67
N TYR A 260 32.60 -10.82 8.35
CA TYR A 260 31.20 -10.76 8.77
C TYR A 260 30.72 -12.14 9.20
N MET A 261 29.92 -12.19 10.26
CA MET A 261 29.16 -13.39 10.62
C MET A 261 27.73 -13.04 11.07
N ASP A 262 26.72 -13.78 10.60
CA ASP A 262 25.41 -13.97 11.28
C ASP A 262 25.29 -15.48 11.59
N CYS A 263 24.90 -15.85 12.82
CA CYS A 263 24.84 -17.25 13.26
C CYS A 263 23.97 -17.44 14.52
N SER A 264 23.66 -18.69 14.86
CA SER A 264 23.08 -19.07 16.15
C SER A 264 24.02 -19.91 17.01
N LEU A 265 24.10 -19.57 18.29
CA LEU A 265 24.71 -20.32 19.38
C LEU A 265 23.62 -20.96 20.24
N ASP A 266 22.75 -21.80 19.70
CA ASP A 266 21.98 -22.69 20.59
C ASP A 266 22.91 -23.76 21.20
N THR A 267 22.43 -24.50 22.21
CA THR A 267 23.24 -25.54 22.92
C THR A 267 23.88 -26.55 21.98
N ASP A 268 23.27 -26.72 20.82
CA ASP A 268 23.61 -27.65 19.78
C ASP A 268 24.73 -27.17 18.84
N CYS A 269 25.00 -25.86 18.74
CA CYS A 269 25.90 -25.24 17.77
C CYS A 269 27.11 -24.54 18.42
N ASN A 270 27.60 -25.06 19.55
CA ASN A 270 28.78 -24.51 20.24
C ASN A 270 30.05 -24.47 19.36
N ASP A 271 30.13 -25.34 18.35
CA ASP A 271 31.27 -25.51 17.43
C ASP A 271 31.60 -24.23 16.63
N VAL A 272 30.63 -23.31 16.47
CA VAL A 272 30.83 -21.98 15.84
C VAL A 272 31.91 -21.16 16.58
N THR A 273 32.04 -21.33 17.89
CA THR A 273 32.84 -20.46 18.77
C THR A 273 34.33 -20.39 18.40
N PRO A 274 35.07 -21.50 18.20
CA PRO A 274 36.42 -21.50 17.65
C PRO A 274 36.64 -20.60 16.40
N LEU A 275 35.71 -20.60 15.45
CA LEU A 275 35.83 -19.81 14.21
C LEU A 275 35.71 -18.29 14.48
N ILE A 276 34.77 -17.89 15.33
CA ILE A 276 34.61 -16.49 15.79
C ILE A 276 35.88 -16.03 16.50
N ARG A 277 36.43 -16.86 17.40
CA ARG A 277 37.65 -16.58 18.17
C ARG A 277 38.88 -16.41 17.27
N ARG A 278 39.09 -17.30 16.30
CA ARG A 278 40.20 -17.19 15.33
C ARG A 278 40.09 -15.92 14.49
N SER A 279 38.87 -15.54 14.11
CA SER A 279 38.56 -14.35 13.31
C SER A 279 38.62 -13.02 14.08
N THR A 280 38.98 -13.00 15.37
CA THR A 280 39.04 -11.80 16.23
C THR A 280 39.72 -10.58 15.58
N GLN A 281 40.81 -10.80 14.84
CA GLN A 281 41.60 -9.73 14.23
C GLN A 281 40.98 -9.11 12.97
N THR A 282 40.05 -9.81 12.32
CA THR A 282 39.46 -9.41 11.02
C THR A 282 37.98 -9.06 11.10
N LEU A 283 37.26 -9.64 12.06
CA LEU A 283 35.81 -9.55 12.17
C LEU A 283 35.33 -8.10 12.40
N GLN A 284 34.50 -7.59 11.49
CA GLN A 284 33.95 -6.22 11.50
C GLN A 284 32.45 -6.19 11.83
N PHE A 285 31.73 -7.26 11.49
CA PHE A 285 30.31 -7.44 11.80
C PHE A 285 30.10 -8.81 12.44
N LEU A 286 29.32 -8.86 13.52
CA LEU A 286 28.97 -10.08 14.24
C LEU A 286 27.51 -9.97 14.72
N ASP A 287 26.63 -10.79 14.17
CA ASP A 287 25.28 -11.02 14.65
C ASP A 287 25.16 -12.44 15.18
N ILE A 288 24.60 -12.58 16.38
CA ILE A 288 24.53 -13.86 17.10
C ILE A 288 23.16 -13.96 17.76
N ASP A 289 22.40 -14.99 17.42
CA ASP A 289 21.39 -15.51 18.33
C ASP A 289 22.07 -16.32 19.44
N ILE A 290 21.99 -15.84 20.68
CA ILE A 290 22.63 -16.49 21.83
C ILE A 290 21.90 -17.79 22.22
N GLY A 291 20.69 -18.04 21.70
CA GLY A 291 19.92 -19.25 22.04
C GLY A 291 19.81 -19.42 23.55
N ASN A 292 20.36 -20.53 24.06
CA ASN A 292 20.58 -20.80 25.48
C ASN A 292 22.07 -20.87 25.89
N ALA A 293 23.03 -20.58 25.01
CA ALA A 293 24.45 -20.82 25.26
C ALA A 293 25.15 -19.74 26.13
N ASP A 294 26.31 -20.12 26.67
CA ASP A 294 27.19 -19.20 27.39
C ASP A 294 27.96 -18.29 26.41
N VAL A 295 27.40 -17.12 26.10
CA VAL A 295 28.05 -16.07 25.28
C VAL A 295 29.41 -15.63 25.83
N THR A 296 29.73 -15.91 27.10
CA THR A 296 31.04 -15.58 27.68
C THR A 296 32.16 -16.48 27.14
N SER A 297 31.82 -17.60 26.49
CA SER A 297 32.74 -18.41 25.70
C SER A 297 33.45 -17.60 24.60
N LEU A 298 32.74 -16.70 23.91
CA LEU A 298 33.26 -15.81 22.87
C LEU A 298 34.37 -14.87 23.37
N LEU A 299 34.33 -14.52 24.66
CA LEU A 299 35.28 -13.59 25.30
C LEU A 299 36.42 -14.31 26.03
N LYS A 300 36.27 -15.60 26.36
CA LYS A 300 37.30 -16.42 27.01
C LYS A 300 38.27 -16.97 25.97
N ASP A 301 39.56 -16.83 26.24
CA ASP A 301 40.64 -17.52 25.52
C ASP A 301 40.52 -19.05 25.75
N PRO A 302 40.56 -19.90 24.69
CA PRO A 302 40.58 -21.36 24.85
C PRO A 302 41.77 -21.87 25.66
N ASP A 303 42.93 -21.20 25.59
CA ASP A 303 44.15 -21.61 26.30
C ASP A 303 44.15 -21.18 27.78
N GLY A 304 43.02 -20.67 28.28
CA GLY A 304 42.67 -20.63 29.70
C GLY A 304 43.30 -19.53 30.54
N GLY A 305 44.16 -18.68 29.96
CA GLY A 305 44.83 -17.58 30.66
C GLY A 305 44.24 -16.18 30.42
N GLY A 306 43.57 -15.97 29.29
CA GLY A 306 43.26 -14.62 28.77
C GLY A 306 41.81 -14.36 28.38
N PHE A 307 41.61 -13.19 27.77
CA PHE A 307 40.36 -12.76 27.18
C PHE A 307 40.62 -12.21 25.77
N LEU A 308 39.65 -12.39 24.88
CA LEU A 308 39.80 -12.08 23.47
C LEU A 308 39.31 -10.66 23.16
N GLU A 309 40.16 -9.88 22.49
CA GLU A 309 39.80 -8.58 21.92
C GLU A 309 39.48 -8.72 20.43
N TYR A 310 38.45 -8.01 19.98
CA TYR A 310 37.99 -7.95 18.59
C TYR A 310 38.28 -6.55 18.03
N PRO A 311 39.55 -6.20 17.73
CA PRO A 311 39.97 -4.82 17.43
C PRO A 311 39.36 -4.22 16.16
N CYS A 312 38.79 -5.05 15.28
CA CYS A 312 38.14 -4.61 14.05
C CYS A 312 36.61 -4.52 14.14
N LEU A 313 35.98 -5.00 15.23
CA LEU A 313 34.53 -5.13 15.30
C LEU A 313 33.83 -3.77 15.41
N GLN A 314 33.05 -3.45 14.38
CA GLN A 314 32.29 -2.22 14.24
C GLN A 314 30.80 -2.42 14.53
N THR A 315 30.24 -3.58 14.20
CA THR A 315 28.83 -3.92 14.49
C THR A 315 28.74 -5.22 15.29
N LEU A 316 28.05 -5.15 16.44
CA LEU A 316 27.71 -6.30 17.27
C LEU A 316 26.20 -6.35 17.49
N ILE A 317 25.57 -7.46 17.17
CA ILE A 317 24.15 -7.72 17.38
C ILE A 317 24.03 -9.02 18.18
N LEU A 318 23.29 -8.97 19.28
CA LEU A 318 23.09 -10.10 20.19
C LEU A 318 21.59 -10.33 20.33
N ARG A 319 21.07 -11.36 19.65
CA ARG A 319 19.66 -11.78 19.66
C ARG A 319 19.45 -12.87 20.74
N SER A 320 18.21 -13.03 21.17
CA SER A 320 17.71 -14.28 21.78
C SER A 320 16.18 -14.32 21.71
N PHE A 321 15.65 -15.50 21.39
CA PHE A 321 14.22 -15.82 21.51
C PHE A 321 13.86 -16.33 22.93
N TYR A 322 14.85 -16.78 23.70
CA TYR A 322 14.69 -17.31 25.05
C TYR A 322 14.88 -16.24 26.13
N ASP A 323 14.43 -16.51 27.35
CA ASP A 323 14.66 -15.61 28.48
C ASP A 323 15.98 -15.96 29.20
N THR A 324 17.08 -15.43 28.67
CA THR A 324 18.44 -15.64 29.22
C THR A 324 18.67 -14.99 30.60
N ALA A 325 17.65 -14.39 31.24
CA ALA A 325 17.75 -13.86 32.61
C ALA A 325 18.17 -14.91 33.66
N ALA A 326 18.00 -16.20 33.38
CA ALA A 326 18.45 -17.31 34.23
C ALA A 326 19.94 -17.69 34.07
N LEU A 327 20.64 -17.19 33.05
CA LEU A 327 22.04 -17.57 32.79
C LEU A 327 23.02 -16.89 33.78
N PRO A 328 24.11 -17.56 34.20
CA PRO A 328 25.10 -16.98 35.11
C PRO A 328 25.82 -15.77 34.51
N LYS A 329 25.58 -14.58 35.07
CA LYS A 329 26.17 -13.33 34.58
C LYS A 329 27.62 -13.14 35.05
N VAL A 330 28.58 -13.51 34.20
CA VAL A 330 30.02 -13.33 34.44
C VAL A 330 30.40 -11.85 34.46
N VAL A 331 31.37 -11.49 35.31
CA VAL A 331 31.97 -10.16 35.42
C VAL A 331 33.42 -10.24 34.93
N PHE A 332 33.81 -9.29 34.08
CA PHE A 332 35.11 -9.23 33.43
C PHE A 332 35.90 -8.04 34.00
N LYS A 333 37.17 -8.23 34.37
CA LYS A 333 37.98 -7.13 34.92
C LYS A 333 38.98 -6.62 33.90
N ASP A 334 38.98 -5.30 33.69
CA ASP A 334 40.06 -4.56 33.02
C ASP A 334 40.31 -4.89 31.53
N ILE A 335 39.37 -5.56 30.85
CA ILE A 335 39.41 -5.88 29.41
C ILE A 335 38.52 -4.93 28.59
N VAL A 336 38.91 -4.66 27.34
CA VAL A 336 38.18 -3.84 26.35
C VAL A 336 37.95 -4.65 25.06
N PRO A 337 36.98 -5.58 25.02
CA PRO A 337 36.88 -6.54 23.92
C PRO A 337 36.39 -5.93 22.59
N PHE A 338 35.69 -4.79 22.62
CA PHE A 338 35.11 -4.15 21.42
C PHE A 338 35.54 -2.68 21.28
N PRO A 339 36.85 -2.39 21.08
CA PRO A 339 37.41 -1.04 21.17
C PRO A 339 37.01 -0.11 20.01
N ARG A 340 36.45 -0.64 18.92
CA ARG A 340 36.02 0.12 17.72
C ARG A 340 34.53 0.07 17.44
N LEU A 341 33.72 -0.39 18.39
CA LEU A 341 32.29 -0.61 18.17
C LEU A 341 31.56 0.70 17.79
N LEU A 342 30.85 0.67 16.66
CA LEU A 342 30.05 1.77 16.11
C LEU A 342 28.55 1.50 16.25
N HIS A 343 28.13 0.25 16.08
CA HIS A 343 26.75 -0.19 16.18
C HIS A 343 26.62 -1.34 17.18
N LEU A 344 25.69 -1.21 18.12
CA LEU A 344 25.36 -2.26 19.09
C LEU A 344 23.85 -2.51 19.09
N SER A 345 23.42 -3.77 18.97
CA SER A 345 22.00 -4.16 19.02
C SER A 345 21.78 -5.33 19.99
N LEU A 346 21.48 -5.02 21.25
CA LEU A 346 21.20 -5.97 22.32
C LEU A 346 19.74 -6.42 22.28
N LEU A 347 19.41 -7.32 21.35
CA LEU A 347 18.08 -7.92 21.21
C LEU A 347 17.83 -9.11 22.16
N SER A 348 18.81 -9.56 22.95
CA SER A 348 18.64 -10.44 24.11
C SER A 348 18.41 -9.64 25.41
N PRO A 349 18.06 -10.28 26.54
CA PRO A 349 18.45 -9.77 27.86
C PRO A 349 19.97 -9.57 27.92
N TYR A 350 20.44 -8.52 28.62
CA TYR A 350 21.88 -8.25 28.70
C TYR A 350 22.59 -9.35 29.52
N PRO A 351 23.53 -10.11 28.91
CA PRO A 351 24.00 -11.38 29.48
C PRO A 351 25.16 -11.23 30.47
N PHE A 352 25.80 -10.05 30.53
CA PHE A 352 26.98 -9.82 31.36
C PHE A 352 26.63 -9.18 32.72
N GLY A 353 27.51 -9.37 33.72
CA GLY A 353 27.33 -8.83 35.07
C GLY A 353 27.82 -7.39 35.25
N ASP A 354 28.38 -6.79 34.19
CA ASP A 354 29.09 -5.51 34.18
C ASP A 354 29.03 -4.79 32.82
N ASP A 355 29.75 -3.68 32.67
CA ASP A 355 29.76 -2.82 31.47
C ASP A 355 30.60 -3.33 30.29
N ILE A 356 31.05 -4.60 30.30
CA ILE A 356 32.07 -5.13 29.36
C ILE A 356 31.85 -4.78 27.88
N VAL A 357 30.60 -4.75 27.39
CA VAL A 357 30.28 -4.44 25.99
C VAL A 357 30.49 -2.96 25.62
N PHE A 358 30.41 -2.05 26.60
CA PHE A 358 30.49 -0.59 26.40
C PHE A 358 31.89 -0.02 26.65
N ARG A 359 32.81 -0.82 27.21
CA ARG A 359 34.19 -0.39 27.49
C ARG A 359 34.91 -0.01 26.19
N GLY A 360 35.68 1.06 26.24
CA GLY A 360 36.39 1.64 25.09
C GLY A 360 35.50 2.41 24.11
N ASN A 361 34.35 1.85 23.72
CA ASN A 361 33.50 2.40 22.66
C ASN A 361 32.58 3.57 23.06
N TYR A 362 32.64 4.05 24.31
CA TYR A 362 32.01 5.29 24.81
C TYR A 362 32.20 6.54 23.92
N SER A 363 33.21 6.55 23.04
CA SER A 363 33.52 7.65 22.10
C SER A 363 33.40 7.28 20.62
N THR A 364 32.98 6.06 20.29
CA THR A 364 32.85 5.55 18.91
C THR A 364 31.42 5.14 18.56
N LEU A 365 30.63 4.69 19.53
CA LEU A 365 29.27 4.18 19.33
C LEU A 365 28.34 5.26 18.74
N GLU A 366 27.79 4.97 17.55
CA GLU A 366 26.88 5.84 16.79
C GLU A 366 25.42 5.31 16.77
N TYR A 367 25.23 3.99 16.88
CA TYR A 367 23.92 3.33 16.96
C TYR A 367 23.85 2.39 18.16
N LEU A 368 22.76 2.48 18.93
CA LEU A 368 22.51 1.63 20.09
C LEU A 368 21.05 1.19 20.11
N GLU A 369 20.79 -0.08 19.80
CA GLU A 369 19.52 -0.74 20.07
C GLU A 369 19.65 -1.68 21.28
N MET A 370 18.63 -1.75 22.14
CA MET A 370 18.65 -2.67 23.29
C MET A 370 17.27 -3.04 23.85
N ARG A 371 17.08 -4.28 24.29
CA ARG A 371 16.00 -4.68 25.20
C ARG A 371 16.43 -4.40 26.65
N LEU A 372 15.72 -3.52 27.36
CA LEU A 372 15.98 -3.20 28.76
C LEU A 372 15.16 -4.06 29.72
N PHE A 373 15.85 -4.77 30.61
CA PHE A 373 15.31 -5.58 31.71
C PHE A 373 15.78 -5.02 33.08
N PRO A 374 15.17 -5.37 34.23
CA PRO A 374 15.47 -4.74 35.52
C PRO A 374 16.94 -4.89 35.95
N GLU A 375 17.49 -6.06 35.69
CA GLU A 375 18.86 -6.44 36.01
C GLU A 375 19.83 -5.71 35.09
N THR A 376 19.40 -5.43 33.84
CA THR A 376 20.18 -4.66 32.85
C THR A 376 20.30 -3.19 33.28
N VAL A 377 19.19 -2.57 33.70
CA VAL A 377 19.20 -1.21 34.25
C VAL A 377 20.03 -1.15 35.54
N SER A 378 19.95 -2.17 36.40
CA SER A 378 20.75 -2.26 37.62
C SER A 378 22.26 -2.35 37.34
N VAL A 379 22.68 -3.17 36.36
CA VAL A 379 24.08 -3.25 35.91
C VAL A 379 24.53 -1.91 35.33
N PHE A 380 23.77 -1.32 34.40
CA PHE A 380 24.16 -0.07 33.75
C PHE A 380 24.24 1.12 34.72
N LYS A 381 23.39 1.17 35.75
CA LYS A 381 23.49 2.14 36.86
C LYS A 381 24.71 1.87 37.75
N LYS A 382 24.94 0.62 38.16
CA LYS A 382 26.08 0.20 39.00
C LYS A 382 27.43 0.57 38.38
N TYR A 383 27.60 0.34 37.07
CA TYR A 383 28.84 0.62 36.34
C TYR A 383 28.85 2.00 35.64
N ARG A 384 27.80 2.81 35.81
CA ARG A 384 27.67 4.17 35.25
C ARG A 384 27.84 4.24 33.72
N VAL A 385 27.39 3.22 33.00
CA VAL A 385 27.51 3.11 31.53
C VAL A 385 26.99 4.36 30.83
N PHE A 386 25.84 4.85 31.27
CA PHE A 386 25.24 6.07 30.74
C PHE A 386 25.39 7.22 31.74
N THR A 387 26.26 8.17 31.38
CA THR A 387 26.32 9.51 31.97
C THR A 387 25.93 10.55 30.90
N PRO A 388 25.51 11.78 31.28
CA PRO A 388 25.05 12.78 30.31
C PRO A 388 26.09 13.20 29.25
N THR A 389 27.38 12.94 29.49
CA THR A 389 28.50 13.22 28.57
C THR A 389 29.07 11.97 27.88
N SER A 390 28.69 10.77 28.31
CA SER A 390 29.03 9.51 27.61
C SER A 390 28.34 9.43 26.25
N HIS A 391 28.90 8.65 25.33
CA HIS A 391 28.27 8.34 24.04
C HIS A 391 27.95 9.59 23.19
N SER A 392 28.86 10.56 23.18
CA SER A 392 28.68 11.86 22.51
C SER A 392 28.57 11.77 20.97
N LYS A 393 28.92 10.64 20.36
CA LYS A 393 28.69 10.33 18.94
C LYS A 393 27.40 9.57 18.66
N LEU A 394 26.61 9.19 19.68
CA LEU A 394 25.43 8.37 19.48
C LEU A 394 24.37 9.15 18.68
N LYS A 395 24.18 8.78 17.42
CA LYS A 395 23.21 9.39 16.50
C LYS A 395 21.83 8.77 16.69
N CYS A 396 21.77 7.47 16.97
CA CYS A 396 20.53 6.71 17.12
C CYS A 396 20.51 5.88 18.41
N LEU A 397 19.46 6.06 19.22
CA LEU A 397 19.15 5.25 20.40
C LEU A 397 17.79 4.57 20.21
N LYS A 398 17.71 3.25 20.31
CA LYS A 398 16.48 2.45 20.11
C LYS A 398 16.27 1.46 21.25
N ILE A 399 15.52 1.88 22.25
CA ILE A 399 15.17 1.02 23.37
C ILE A 399 14.08 0.01 22.94
N ARG A 400 13.92 -1.07 23.68
CA ARG A 400 12.77 -2.00 23.70
C ARG A 400 12.50 -2.39 25.14
N MET A 401 11.25 -2.37 25.61
CA MET A 401 10.90 -2.68 27.00
C MET A 401 9.86 -3.82 27.07
N PRO A 402 10.23 -5.02 27.57
CA PRO A 402 9.34 -6.16 27.68
C PRO A 402 8.51 -6.10 28.99
N LEU A 403 7.65 -5.08 29.12
CA LEU A 403 6.86 -4.79 30.33
C LEU A 403 5.96 -5.93 30.84
N ARG A 404 5.78 -7.02 30.08
CA ARG A 404 4.85 -8.12 30.37
C ARG A 404 5.23 -9.02 31.57
N ARG A 405 6.41 -8.84 32.18
CA ARG A 405 6.93 -9.71 33.28
C ARG A 405 7.25 -8.98 34.59
N VAL A 406 7.01 -7.66 34.71
CA VAL A 406 7.39 -6.88 35.90
C VAL A 406 6.28 -6.95 36.98
N PRO A 407 6.58 -7.28 38.26
CA PRO A 407 5.57 -7.35 39.33
C PRO A 407 4.96 -6.00 39.76
N ASP A 408 5.78 -4.95 39.82
CA ASP A 408 5.34 -3.55 40.02
C ASP A 408 5.63 -2.76 38.75
N ILE A 409 4.63 -2.61 37.89
CA ILE A 409 4.77 -1.95 36.59
C ILE A 409 5.02 -0.44 36.78
N PHE A 410 4.38 0.21 37.76
CA PHE A 410 4.34 1.67 37.87
C PHE A 410 5.67 2.26 38.35
N ALA A 411 6.21 1.76 39.47
CA ALA A 411 7.48 2.26 39.99
C ALA A 411 8.62 1.98 39.00
N THR A 412 8.63 0.75 38.45
CA THR A 412 9.64 0.29 37.51
C THR A 412 9.61 1.06 36.19
N ALA A 413 8.42 1.28 35.58
CA ALA A 413 8.31 2.05 34.34
C ALA A 413 8.76 3.50 34.53
N THR A 414 8.47 4.11 35.68
CA THR A 414 8.92 5.47 36.03
C THR A 414 10.44 5.54 36.14
N GLU A 415 11.06 4.60 36.85
CA GLU A 415 12.51 4.51 37.02
C GLU A 415 13.23 4.27 35.68
N TYR A 416 12.67 3.41 34.83
CA TYR A 416 13.21 3.13 33.49
C TYR A 416 13.05 4.32 32.56
N MET A 417 11.92 5.04 32.61
CA MET A 417 11.72 6.24 31.80
C MET A 417 12.79 7.29 32.12
N GLN A 418 13.00 7.59 33.40
CA GLN A 418 14.07 8.49 33.84
C GLN A 418 15.46 8.00 33.38
N PHE A 419 15.72 6.69 33.47
CA PHE A 419 16.96 6.09 32.99
C PHE A 419 17.13 6.23 31.48
N VAL A 420 16.18 5.78 30.67
CA VAL A 420 16.16 5.88 29.20
C VAL A 420 16.35 7.32 28.71
N LEU A 421 15.66 8.27 29.34
CA LEU A 421 15.77 9.68 28.98
C LEU A 421 17.16 10.27 29.27
N SER A 422 17.86 9.76 30.29
CA SER A 422 19.24 10.12 30.63
C SER A 422 20.31 9.55 29.67
N ILE A 423 20.00 8.48 28.91
CA ILE A 423 20.93 7.88 27.94
C ILE A 423 21.16 8.85 26.77
N ALA A 424 22.38 9.35 26.60
CA ALA A 424 22.81 10.17 25.47
C ALA A 424 21.82 11.31 25.13
N PRO A 425 21.77 12.41 25.92
CA PRO A 425 20.83 13.52 25.71
C PRO A 425 20.91 14.17 24.32
N GLY A 426 22.09 14.15 23.68
CA GLY A 426 22.32 14.67 22.34
C GLY A 426 21.93 13.73 21.18
N ALA A 427 21.41 12.53 21.45
CA ALA A 427 21.12 11.57 20.39
C ALA A 427 20.06 12.08 19.41
N SER A 428 20.44 12.16 18.12
CA SER A 428 19.64 12.82 17.09
C SER A 428 18.33 12.12 16.79
N VAL A 429 18.32 10.79 16.83
CA VAL A 429 17.15 9.93 16.74
C VAL A 429 17.07 9.14 18.03
N ARG A 430 15.94 9.27 18.72
CA ARG A 430 15.54 8.38 19.82
C ARG A 430 14.30 7.64 19.37
N VAL A 431 14.29 6.33 19.56
CA VAL A 431 13.14 5.41 19.43
C VAL A 431 12.88 4.82 20.81
N ILE A 432 11.81 5.29 21.46
CA ILE A 432 11.38 4.81 22.77
C ILE A 432 10.05 4.05 22.57
N PRO A 433 9.97 2.75 22.85
CA PRO A 433 8.71 2.01 22.78
C PRO A 433 8.09 1.77 24.16
N ASP A 434 7.01 1.01 24.17
CA ASP A 434 6.00 0.91 25.23
C ASP A 434 6.39 1.21 26.67
N LEU A 435 5.58 2.11 27.22
CA LEU A 435 5.70 2.75 28.52
C LEU A 435 4.48 2.47 29.39
N ALA A 436 3.39 2.05 28.76
CA ALA A 436 2.06 1.98 29.30
C ALA A 436 1.39 0.68 28.86
N LYS A 437 0.77 -0.02 29.81
CA LYS A 437 -0.19 -1.11 29.54
C LYS A 437 -1.61 -0.66 29.87
N TYR A 438 -1.76 0.40 30.65
CA TYR A 438 -3.01 0.99 31.12
C TYR A 438 -3.06 2.49 30.77
N PRO A 439 -4.23 3.10 30.51
CA PRO A 439 -4.32 4.51 30.12
C PRO A 439 -3.81 5.51 31.18
N GLU A 440 -3.87 5.14 32.46
CA GLU A 440 -3.35 5.98 33.55
C GLU A 440 -1.83 6.16 33.47
N ASP A 441 -1.11 5.15 32.96
CA ASP A 441 0.33 5.18 32.71
C ASP A 441 0.69 6.26 31.65
N CYS A 442 -0.21 6.55 30.70
CA CYS A 442 0.03 7.48 29.58
C CYS A 442 0.39 8.87 30.10
N ASN A 443 -0.40 9.42 31.01
CA ASN A 443 -0.17 10.77 31.54
C ASN A 443 1.15 10.89 32.30
N LEU A 444 1.58 9.82 32.99
CA LEU A 444 2.87 9.78 33.67
C LEU A 444 4.02 9.74 32.66
N ALA A 445 3.93 8.89 31.64
CA ALA A 445 4.90 8.82 30.54
C ALA A 445 5.00 10.16 29.78
N LEU A 446 3.86 10.74 29.39
CA LEU A 446 3.77 12.07 28.76
C LEU A 446 4.38 13.17 29.64
N SER A 447 4.25 13.08 30.97
CA SER A 447 4.85 14.05 31.88
C SER A 447 6.38 13.96 31.89
N ALA A 448 6.95 12.76 31.82
CA ALA A 448 8.40 12.54 31.79
C ALA A 448 9.02 12.87 30.42
N LEU A 449 8.27 12.73 29.33
CA LEU A 449 8.72 13.12 27.98
C LEU A 449 8.84 14.65 27.78
N LYS A 450 8.20 15.47 28.63
CA LYS A 450 8.27 16.93 28.53
C LYS A 450 9.70 17.43 28.74
N GLY A 451 10.22 18.17 27.75
CA GLY A 451 11.59 18.68 27.72
C GLY A 451 12.53 17.87 26.83
N HIS A 452 12.19 16.64 26.45
CA HIS A 452 13.03 15.78 25.61
C HIS A 452 12.84 16.02 24.11
N GLY A 453 12.98 17.28 23.68
CA GLY A 453 12.73 17.74 22.31
C GLY A 453 13.64 17.13 21.22
N CYS A 454 14.59 16.25 21.56
CA CYS A 454 15.41 15.48 20.61
C CYS A 454 14.74 14.18 20.10
N ILE A 455 13.59 13.78 20.64
CA ILE A 455 12.88 12.57 20.18
C ILE A 455 12.29 12.81 18.78
N GLN A 456 12.68 11.98 17.81
CA GLN A 456 12.12 11.97 16.45
C GLN A 456 11.11 10.84 16.22
N ILE A 457 11.25 9.70 16.91
CA ILE A 457 10.40 8.52 16.68
C ILE A 457 9.92 7.97 18.04
N LEU A 458 8.62 7.78 18.22
CA LEU A 458 8.05 7.33 19.50
C LEU A 458 7.11 6.15 19.26
N SER A 459 7.28 5.02 19.97
CA SER A 459 6.77 3.70 19.54
C SER A 459 5.95 2.95 20.60
N LEU A 460 4.91 3.58 21.11
CA LEU A 460 4.01 3.13 22.18
C LEU A 460 2.98 2.07 21.70
N ARG A 461 3.44 0.96 21.10
CA ARG A 461 2.63 -0.02 20.34
C ARG A 461 1.55 -0.78 21.14
N ASP A 462 1.73 -0.96 22.43
CA ASP A 462 0.78 -1.53 23.39
C ASP A 462 -0.03 -0.44 24.14
N THR A 463 0.24 0.85 23.86
CA THR A 463 -0.38 2.03 24.49
C THR A 463 -1.48 2.62 23.59
N SER A 464 -2.67 2.90 24.12
CA SER A 464 -3.66 3.77 23.44
C SER A 464 -3.40 5.23 23.81
N LEU A 465 -3.52 6.14 22.85
CA LEU A 465 -3.59 7.58 23.09
C LEU A 465 -4.86 8.12 22.47
N SER A 466 -5.58 8.98 23.19
CA SER A 466 -6.61 9.83 22.58
C SER A 466 -5.98 10.85 21.61
N LEU A 467 -6.81 11.43 20.72
CA LEU A 467 -6.41 12.58 19.89
C LEU A 467 -5.74 13.70 20.70
N TRP A 468 -6.24 13.99 21.91
CA TRP A 468 -5.74 15.06 22.77
C TRP A 468 -4.37 14.78 23.37
N GLU A 469 -4.13 13.53 23.75
CA GLU A 469 -2.82 13.08 24.22
C GLU A 469 -1.81 13.09 23.07
N ALA A 470 -2.19 12.62 21.88
CA ALA A 470 -1.35 12.69 20.69
C ALA A 470 -0.99 14.14 20.29
N LEU A 471 -1.97 15.05 20.25
CA LEU A 471 -1.73 16.47 20.01
C LEU A 471 -0.84 17.11 21.10
N THR A 472 -1.07 16.79 22.37
CA THR A 472 -0.25 17.28 23.49
C THR A 472 1.19 16.75 23.43
N LEU A 473 1.36 15.51 22.95
CA LEU A 473 2.64 14.84 22.75
C LEU A 473 3.44 15.46 21.60
N VAL A 474 2.83 15.64 20.42
CA VAL A 474 3.46 16.32 19.27
C VAL A 474 3.81 17.78 19.63
N LYS A 475 2.99 18.45 20.47
CA LYS A 475 3.27 19.81 20.97
C LYS A 475 4.45 19.85 21.93
N SER A 476 4.67 18.78 22.69
CA SER A 476 5.75 18.64 23.66
C SER A 476 7.08 18.16 23.05
N LEU A 477 7.02 17.49 21.89
CA LEU A 477 8.17 16.92 21.17
C LEU A 477 8.30 17.55 19.76
N PRO A 478 8.83 18.78 19.63
CA PRO A 478 8.81 19.54 18.38
C PRO A 478 9.65 18.96 17.22
N LEU A 479 10.50 17.95 17.48
CA LEU A 479 11.23 17.22 16.44
C LEU A 479 10.62 15.85 16.09
N LEU A 480 9.53 15.43 16.75
CA LEU A 480 8.82 14.17 16.48
C LEU A 480 8.35 14.15 15.03
N SER A 481 8.83 13.18 14.25
CA SER A 481 8.38 12.89 12.89
C SER A 481 7.41 11.73 12.83
N ASP A 482 7.61 10.72 13.68
CA ASP A 482 6.89 9.45 13.60
C ASP A 482 6.39 9.04 15.00
N LEU A 483 5.08 8.91 15.14
CA LEU A 483 4.44 8.33 16.31
C LEU A 483 3.92 6.94 15.94
N THR A 484 4.04 5.96 16.83
CA THR A 484 3.39 4.65 16.72
C THR A 484 2.65 4.37 18.02
N THR A 485 1.36 4.07 17.94
CA THR A 485 0.52 3.71 19.11
C THR A 485 -0.43 2.57 18.76
N ARG A 486 -1.28 2.12 19.69
CA ARG A 486 -2.53 1.45 19.33
C ARG A 486 -3.53 2.41 18.66
N ALA A 487 -4.55 1.84 18.03
CA ALA A 487 -5.75 2.52 17.56
C ALA A 487 -6.22 3.61 18.55
N PRO A 488 -6.16 4.91 18.16
CA PRO A 488 -6.61 5.99 19.01
C PRO A 488 -8.14 6.06 19.07
N ASP A 489 -8.65 6.49 20.20
CA ASP A 489 -10.01 7.02 20.33
C ASP A 489 -10.00 8.56 20.20
N LEU A 490 -11.19 9.17 20.14
CA LEU A 490 -11.33 10.62 20.09
C LEU A 490 -10.97 11.32 21.43
N GLY A 491 -10.84 10.55 22.52
CA GLY A 491 -10.87 11.03 23.90
C GLY A 491 -12.24 11.58 24.33
N GLU A 492 -12.35 11.98 25.59
CA GLU A 492 -13.46 12.85 26.02
C GLU A 492 -13.33 14.22 25.32
N LEU A 493 -14.45 14.78 24.87
CA LEU A 493 -14.45 16.11 24.24
C LEU A 493 -14.15 17.20 25.29
N PRO A 494 -13.33 18.23 24.94
CA PRO A 494 -13.08 19.35 25.84
C PRO A 494 -14.37 20.04 26.26
N LEU A 495 -14.50 20.38 27.54
CA LEU A 495 -15.69 20.99 28.14
C LEU A 495 -16.19 22.21 27.32
N GLY A 496 -17.37 22.06 26.71
CA GLY A 496 -18.01 23.09 25.89
C GLY A 496 -17.77 22.98 24.37
N VAL A 497 -16.92 22.05 23.91
CA VAL A 497 -16.69 21.81 22.48
C VAL A 497 -17.63 20.70 21.99
N SER A 498 -18.47 21.01 21.00
CA SER A 498 -19.27 20.02 20.28
C SER A 498 -18.47 19.42 19.11
N MET A 499 -18.88 18.24 18.61
CA MET A 499 -18.28 17.62 17.42
C MET A 499 -18.24 18.57 16.21
N ALA A 500 -19.24 19.44 16.05
CA ALA A 500 -19.30 20.41 14.95
C ALA A 500 -18.31 21.59 15.11
N GLY A 501 -17.95 21.96 16.35
CA GLY A 501 -16.93 22.99 16.63
C GLY A 501 -15.51 22.43 16.82
N LEU A 502 -15.34 21.13 16.63
CA LEU A 502 -14.10 20.41 16.88
C LEU A 502 -12.95 20.82 15.94
N PRO A 503 -13.15 21.02 14.61
CA PRO A 503 -12.08 21.49 13.72
C PRO A 503 -11.58 22.89 14.08
N GLU A 504 -12.50 23.79 14.43
CA GLU A 504 -12.19 25.18 14.83
C GLU A 504 -11.41 25.21 16.14
N TYR A 505 -11.81 24.39 17.12
CA TYR A 505 -11.07 24.24 18.37
C TYR A 505 -9.64 23.70 18.13
N VAL A 506 -9.49 22.66 17.31
CA VAL A 506 -8.16 22.11 16.98
C VAL A 506 -7.30 23.14 16.24
N ARG A 507 -7.88 23.83 15.25
CA ARG A 507 -7.21 24.89 14.49
C ARG A 507 -6.75 26.06 15.40
N ALA A 508 -7.53 26.41 16.42
CA ALA A 508 -7.21 27.51 17.34
C ALA A 508 -6.23 27.11 18.47
N ALA A 509 -6.34 25.90 19.03
CA ALA A 509 -5.56 25.46 20.19
C ALA A 509 -4.21 24.81 19.82
N TYR A 510 -4.10 24.28 18.60
CA TYR A 510 -3.02 23.38 18.21
C TYR A 510 -2.30 23.74 16.90
N ALA A 511 -2.98 24.28 15.89
CA ALA A 511 -2.37 24.58 14.60
C ALA A 511 -1.58 25.93 14.58
N PRO A 512 -0.49 26.06 13.79
CA PRO A 512 0.27 24.99 13.14
C PRO A 512 1.30 24.38 14.09
N MET A 513 1.16 23.09 14.37
CA MET A 513 2.08 22.31 15.20
C MET A 513 3.17 21.63 14.36
N GLY A 514 4.18 21.07 15.04
CA GLY A 514 4.81 19.83 14.60
C GLY A 514 5.33 19.84 13.16
N LYS A 515 6.11 20.86 12.77
CA LYS A 515 6.64 20.98 11.38
C LYS A 515 7.49 19.79 10.91
N ARG A 516 7.83 18.83 11.79
CA ARG A 516 8.48 17.56 11.42
C ARG A 516 7.54 16.36 11.45
N PHE A 517 6.38 16.45 12.10
CA PHE A 517 5.43 15.36 12.25
C PHE A 517 4.84 14.98 10.89
N ARG A 518 4.97 13.70 10.54
CA ARG A 518 4.69 13.14 9.21
C ARG A 518 3.77 11.94 9.27
N CYS A 519 4.01 11.03 10.22
CA CYS A 519 3.32 9.75 10.28
C CYS A 519 2.80 9.44 11.69
N TRP A 520 1.59 8.90 11.74
CA TRP A 520 1.10 8.12 12.88
C TRP A 520 0.90 6.68 12.42
N ASN A 521 1.79 5.77 12.82
CA ASN A 521 1.62 4.34 12.60
C ASN A 521 0.65 3.78 13.66
N ILE A 522 -0.38 3.04 13.25
CA ILE A 522 -1.48 2.69 14.16
C ILE A 522 -1.62 1.17 14.23
N MET A 523 -1.32 0.63 15.42
CA MET A 523 -1.35 -0.80 15.71
C MET A 523 -2.75 -1.24 16.12
N TYR A 524 -3.33 -2.20 15.40
CA TYR A 524 -4.64 -2.75 15.73
C TYR A 524 -4.52 -4.02 16.58
N GLN A 525 -5.40 -4.15 17.57
CA GLN A 525 -5.65 -5.42 18.29
C GLN A 525 -7.09 -5.92 18.10
N ARG A 526 -7.92 -5.08 17.46
CA ARG A 526 -9.32 -5.27 17.06
C ARG A 526 -9.56 -4.33 15.87
N GLU A 527 -10.57 -4.63 15.07
CA GLU A 527 -11.09 -3.71 14.04
C GLU A 527 -11.42 -2.35 14.71
N PRO A 528 -10.89 -1.21 14.21
CA PRO A 528 -11.12 0.10 14.80
C PRO A 528 -12.49 0.66 14.41
N ASN A 529 -12.99 1.67 15.15
CA ASN A 529 -14.02 2.54 14.58
C ASN A 529 -13.37 3.42 13.50
N TYR A 530 -13.44 2.99 12.25
CA TYR A 530 -12.88 3.71 11.10
C TYR A 530 -13.41 5.14 10.95
N SER A 531 -14.65 5.42 11.37
CA SER A 531 -15.29 6.74 11.28
C SER A 531 -14.72 7.73 12.32
N GLU A 532 -14.47 7.26 13.55
CA GLU A 532 -13.70 8.01 14.55
C GLU A 532 -12.25 8.19 14.11
N LEU A 533 -11.60 7.11 13.64
CA LEU A 533 -10.20 7.12 13.20
C LEU A 533 -9.96 8.13 12.07
N ALA A 534 -10.85 8.17 11.06
CA ALA A 534 -10.85 9.17 10.00
C ALA A 534 -10.95 10.59 10.57
N THR A 535 -11.87 10.81 11.51
CA THR A 535 -12.05 12.10 12.19
C THR A 535 -10.75 12.53 12.92
N VAL A 536 -10.11 11.61 13.66
CA VAL A 536 -8.82 11.84 14.34
C VAL A 536 -7.73 12.23 13.34
N MET A 537 -7.61 11.54 12.19
CA MET A 537 -6.58 11.86 11.20
C MET A 537 -6.80 13.19 10.47
N LEU A 538 -8.05 13.53 10.14
CA LEU A 538 -8.40 14.82 9.53
C LEU A 538 -8.09 15.99 10.48
N LEU A 539 -8.40 15.84 11.78
CA LEU A 539 -8.07 16.83 12.80
C LEU A 539 -6.55 16.95 13.02
N LEU A 540 -5.78 15.87 12.92
CA LEU A 540 -4.32 15.91 12.97
C LEU A 540 -3.69 16.57 11.74
N ALA A 541 -4.23 16.34 10.54
CA ALA A 541 -3.77 17.03 9.33
C ALA A 541 -4.02 18.56 9.43
N LEU A 542 -5.15 18.98 9.99
CA LEU A 542 -5.42 20.40 10.31
C LEU A 542 -4.44 20.97 11.35
N ALA A 543 -3.96 20.17 12.30
CA ALA A 543 -3.00 20.59 13.30
C ALA A 543 -1.54 20.59 12.81
N CYS A 544 -1.14 19.63 11.96
CA CYS A 544 0.25 19.33 11.61
C CYS A 544 0.45 19.41 10.08
N PRO A 545 0.92 20.55 9.53
CA PRO A 545 0.93 20.78 8.07
C PRO A 545 1.80 19.86 7.20
N ASN A 546 2.63 19.00 7.81
CA ASN A 546 3.48 18.02 7.13
C ASN A 546 3.06 16.56 7.39
N PHE A 547 1.91 16.35 8.04
CA PHE A 547 1.30 15.03 8.21
C PHE A 547 0.85 14.50 6.84
N ASP A 548 1.34 13.32 6.46
CA ASP A 548 1.21 12.79 5.09
C ASP A 548 0.28 11.57 5.04
N TYR A 549 0.40 10.69 6.05
CA TYR A 549 -0.32 9.42 6.11
C TYR A 549 -0.35 8.87 7.54
N ALA A 550 -1.42 8.14 7.88
CA ALA A 550 -1.43 7.25 9.04
C ALA A 550 -1.18 5.83 8.56
N ALA A 551 -0.13 5.15 9.06
CA ALA A 551 0.13 3.77 8.64
C ALA A 551 -0.87 2.81 9.28
N VAL A 552 -1.96 2.60 8.54
CA VAL A 552 -2.98 1.59 8.75
C VAL A 552 -2.53 0.28 8.10
N ASP A 553 -2.79 -0.85 8.75
CA ASP A 553 -2.43 -2.17 8.23
C ASP A 553 -3.15 -2.49 6.91
N TYR A 554 -2.57 -3.35 6.06
CA TYR A 554 -3.04 -3.58 4.70
C TYR A 554 -4.51 -4.03 4.67
N GLU A 555 -4.86 -5.01 5.50
CA GLU A 555 -6.23 -5.56 5.66
C GLU A 555 -7.24 -4.53 6.20
N GLN A 556 -6.76 -3.44 6.81
CA GLN A 556 -7.59 -2.38 7.41
C GLN A 556 -7.63 -1.11 6.54
N ARG A 557 -6.87 -1.08 5.43
CA ARG A 557 -6.68 0.12 4.60
C ARG A 557 -7.93 0.52 3.82
N GLU A 558 -8.62 -0.43 3.17
CA GLU A 558 -9.81 -0.08 2.37
C GLU A 558 -10.97 0.46 3.22
N PRO A 559 -11.37 -0.16 4.36
CA PRO A 559 -12.42 0.40 5.21
C PRO A 559 -12.03 1.75 5.83
N PHE A 560 -10.74 1.95 6.16
CA PHE A 560 -10.25 3.25 6.61
C PHE A 560 -10.37 4.33 5.52
N MET A 561 -9.97 4.03 4.27
CA MET A 561 -10.09 4.98 3.17
C MET A 561 -11.56 5.27 2.83
N ALA A 562 -12.46 4.29 2.95
CA ALA A 562 -13.89 4.49 2.79
C ALA A 562 -14.48 5.41 3.87
N ALA A 563 -14.12 5.21 5.15
CA ALA A 563 -14.58 6.08 6.24
C ALA A 563 -13.93 7.48 6.21
N MET A 564 -12.69 7.60 5.73
CA MET A 564 -12.06 8.88 5.40
C MET A 564 -12.86 9.62 4.33
N GLN A 565 -13.32 8.93 3.29
CA GLN A 565 -14.15 9.51 2.24
C GLN A 565 -15.53 9.94 2.78
N GLU A 566 -16.21 9.07 3.52
CA GLU A 566 -17.48 9.38 4.19
C GLU A 566 -17.38 10.63 5.09
N LYS A 567 -16.29 10.78 5.85
CA LYS A 567 -16.05 11.98 6.68
C LYS A 567 -15.66 13.24 5.90
N ILE A 568 -15.12 13.10 4.69
CA ILE A 568 -14.86 14.21 3.77
C ILE A 568 -16.16 14.68 3.10
N ASP A 569 -17.09 13.76 2.84
CA ASP A 569 -18.36 14.02 2.15
C ASP A 569 -19.54 14.35 3.10
N GLU A 570 -19.35 14.22 4.42
CA GLU A 570 -20.39 14.52 5.41
C GLU A 570 -20.90 15.98 5.27
N PRO A 571 -22.22 16.20 5.08
CA PRO A 571 -22.80 17.49 4.69
C PRO A 571 -22.90 18.49 5.86
N GLY A 572 -21.75 18.83 6.45
CA GLY A 572 -21.55 19.89 7.44
C GLY A 572 -20.27 20.71 7.20
N HIS A 573 -19.31 20.21 6.41
CA HIS A 573 -18.03 20.88 6.13
C HIS A 573 -17.98 21.63 4.78
N ALA A 574 -19.11 21.77 4.10
CA ALA A 574 -19.25 22.52 2.85
C ALA A 574 -19.10 24.04 3.07
N LEU A 575 -17.85 24.51 3.20
CA LEU A 575 -17.50 25.91 3.03
C LEU A 575 -17.91 26.40 1.63
N ALA A 576 -18.09 27.72 1.49
CA ALA A 576 -18.45 28.33 0.21
C ALA A 576 -17.44 27.92 -0.88
N GLY A 577 -17.96 27.61 -2.08
CA GLY A 577 -17.16 27.03 -3.17
C GLY A 577 -15.85 27.78 -3.44
N PRO A 578 -14.74 27.06 -3.69
CA PRO A 578 -13.40 27.63 -3.67
C PRO A 578 -13.26 28.80 -4.65
N SER A 579 -12.56 29.85 -4.24
CA SER A 579 -12.29 31.01 -5.09
C SER A 579 -11.49 30.61 -6.34
N ALA A 580 -11.53 31.43 -7.40
CA ALA A 580 -10.76 31.17 -8.61
C ALA A 580 -9.24 31.02 -8.36
N ASP A 581 -8.70 31.73 -7.35
CA ASP A 581 -7.31 31.58 -6.92
C ASP A 581 -7.04 30.20 -6.28
N ILE A 582 -7.98 29.68 -5.47
CA ILE A 582 -7.89 28.34 -4.88
C ILE A 582 -8.09 27.25 -5.95
N GLN A 583 -9.07 27.40 -6.84
CA GLN A 583 -9.29 26.49 -7.98
C GLN A 583 -8.04 26.40 -8.85
N LYS A 584 -7.40 27.54 -9.14
CA LYS A 584 -6.13 27.57 -9.86
C LYS A 584 -5.01 26.86 -9.09
N ALA A 585 -4.87 27.13 -7.79
CA ALA A 585 -3.85 26.47 -6.96
C ALA A 585 -4.04 24.94 -6.93
N ILE A 586 -5.29 24.46 -6.85
CA ILE A 586 -5.64 23.04 -6.98
C ILE A 586 -5.19 22.50 -8.34
N VAL A 587 -5.55 23.16 -9.45
CA VAL A 587 -5.19 22.71 -10.80
C VAL A 587 -3.67 22.69 -11.02
N ASP A 588 -2.95 23.71 -10.57
CA ASP A 588 -1.50 23.80 -10.71
C ASP A 588 -0.79 22.75 -9.82
N GLU A 589 -1.29 22.46 -8.62
CA GLU A 589 -0.73 21.42 -7.74
C GLU A 589 -1.11 19.99 -8.16
N VAL A 590 -2.32 19.78 -8.70
CA VAL A 590 -2.71 18.51 -9.35
C VAL A 590 -1.81 18.25 -10.57
N ARG A 591 -1.54 19.26 -11.40
CA ARG A 591 -0.62 19.15 -12.54
C ARG A 591 0.81 18.84 -12.10
N LEU A 592 1.30 19.47 -11.03
CA LEU A 592 2.60 19.16 -10.44
C LEU A 592 2.65 17.72 -9.88
N LEU A 593 1.62 17.28 -9.17
CA LEU A 593 1.52 15.90 -8.66
C LEU A 593 1.46 14.89 -9.80
N ARG A 594 0.73 15.18 -10.88
CA ARG A 594 0.64 14.34 -12.09
C ARG A 594 1.93 14.31 -12.93
N GLN A 595 2.88 15.22 -12.68
CA GLN A 595 4.25 15.16 -13.23
C GLN A 595 5.20 14.28 -12.39
N VAL A 596 4.83 13.92 -11.16
CA VAL A 596 5.67 13.22 -10.18
C VAL A 596 5.09 11.85 -9.78
N SER A 597 3.79 11.63 -9.96
CA SER A 597 3.05 10.43 -9.59
C SER A 597 1.92 10.14 -10.60
N GLU A 598 1.72 8.87 -10.92
CA GLU A 598 0.65 8.40 -11.81
C GLU A 598 -0.73 8.55 -11.16
N SER A 599 -0.82 8.28 -9.84
CA SER A 599 -2.01 8.52 -9.03
C SER A 599 -1.92 9.86 -8.30
N ILE A 600 -2.95 10.70 -8.43
CA ILE A 600 -3.10 11.92 -7.65
C ILE A 600 -3.60 11.53 -6.24
N PRO A 601 -2.93 11.90 -5.14
CA PRO A 601 -3.36 11.60 -3.78
C PRO A 601 -4.52 12.54 -3.38
N TRP A 602 -5.70 12.34 -3.97
CA TRP A 602 -6.85 13.22 -3.83
C TRP A 602 -7.24 13.49 -2.37
N TYR A 603 -7.13 12.50 -1.47
CA TYR A 603 -7.38 12.67 -0.02
C TYR A 603 -6.48 13.74 0.64
N ARG A 604 -5.22 13.89 0.18
CA ARG A 604 -4.26 14.88 0.68
C ARG A 604 -4.64 16.29 0.22
N LEU A 605 -5.13 16.42 -1.02
CA LEU A 605 -5.69 17.67 -1.53
C LEU A 605 -7.01 18.01 -0.83
N ALA A 606 -7.88 17.03 -0.59
CA ALA A 606 -9.15 17.18 0.13
C ALA A 606 -8.93 17.73 1.54
N SER A 607 -8.00 17.13 2.28
CA SER A 607 -7.59 17.61 3.60
C SER A 607 -6.92 18.99 3.56
N LYS A 608 -6.06 19.26 2.57
CA LYS A 608 -5.33 20.54 2.43
C LYS A 608 -6.25 21.73 2.11
N TYR A 609 -7.24 21.52 1.23
CA TYR A 609 -8.13 22.58 0.75
C TYR A 609 -9.51 22.59 1.43
N CYS A 610 -9.81 21.61 2.29
CA CYS A 610 -11.12 21.39 2.91
C CYS A 610 -12.26 21.26 1.88
N LEU A 611 -12.06 20.40 0.87
CA LEU A 611 -13.01 20.12 -0.22
C LEU A 611 -13.18 18.61 -0.40
N SER A 612 -14.34 18.16 -0.90
CA SER A 612 -14.50 16.74 -1.26
C SER A 612 -13.68 16.37 -2.49
N ILE A 613 -13.39 15.06 -2.63
CA ILE A 613 -12.65 14.54 -3.79
C ILE A 613 -13.42 14.83 -5.09
N ASP A 614 -14.74 14.65 -5.10
CA ASP A 614 -15.60 14.99 -6.25
C ASP A 614 -15.49 16.47 -6.67
N VAL A 615 -15.38 17.39 -5.72
CA VAL A 615 -15.22 18.83 -6.01
C VAL A 615 -13.82 19.10 -6.59
N LEU A 616 -12.78 18.46 -6.06
CA LEU A 616 -11.41 18.58 -6.57
C LEU A 616 -11.24 17.98 -7.98
N GLN A 617 -11.87 16.83 -8.22
CA GLN A 617 -11.92 16.20 -9.54
C GLN A 617 -12.71 17.06 -10.52
N SER A 618 -13.91 17.53 -10.16
CA SER A 618 -14.72 18.42 -10.99
C SER A 618 -13.99 19.72 -11.39
N ILE A 619 -13.24 20.33 -10.45
CA ILE A 619 -12.38 21.50 -10.73
C ILE A 619 -11.27 21.16 -11.73
N TYR A 620 -10.63 20.00 -11.57
CA TYR A 620 -9.55 19.57 -12.46
C TYR A 620 -10.06 19.16 -13.85
N ASP A 621 -11.12 18.36 -13.91
CA ASP A 621 -11.72 17.88 -15.15
C ASP A 621 -12.31 19.02 -15.97
N GLN A 622 -12.95 20.02 -15.33
CA GLN A 622 -13.38 21.24 -16.03
C GLN A 622 -12.17 22.01 -16.57
N ALA A 623 -11.06 22.12 -15.83
CA ALA A 623 -9.84 22.79 -16.28
C ALA A 623 -9.10 22.03 -17.40
N GLU A 624 -9.28 20.71 -17.51
CA GLU A 624 -8.80 19.90 -18.64
C GLU A 624 -9.74 19.97 -19.85
N VAL A 625 -11.06 19.98 -19.66
CA VAL A 625 -12.05 20.24 -20.73
C VAL A 625 -11.85 21.64 -21.33
N ASP A 626 -11.68 22.66 -20.50
CA ASP A 626 -11.37 24.03 -20.94
C ASP A 626 -10.04 24.08 -21.69
N ALA A 627 -9.02 23.33 -21.25
CA ALA A 627 -7.73 23.24 -21.94
C ALA A 627 -7.84 22.55 -23.30
N GLN A 628 -8.57 21.43 -23.39
CA GLN A 628 -8.82 20.70 -24.63
C GLN A 628 -9.64 21.53 -25.62
N GLN A 629 -10.70 22.20 -25.15
CA GLN A 629 -11.50 23.10 -25.99
C GLN A 629 -10.65 24.29 -26.48
N ARG A 630 -9.79 24.86 -25.62
CA ARG A 630 -8.83 25.91 -26.00
C ARG A 630 -7.81 25.40 -27.02
N GLN A 631 -7.34 24.16 -26.92
CA GLN A 631 -6.42 23.55 -27.90
C GLN A 631 -7.10 23.30 -29.24
N GLN A 632 -8.33 22.80 -29.26
CA GLN A 632 -9.12 22.65 -30.50
C GLN A 632 -9.36 23.99 -31.18
N GLN A 633 -9.75 25.02 -30.42
CA GLN A 633 -9.90 26.39 -30.92
C GLN A 633 -8.57 26.97 -31.41
N SER A 634 -7.45 26.67 -30.75
CA SER A 634 -6.10 27.07 -31.18
C SER A 634 -5.74 26.50 -32.54
N VAL A 635 -5.95 25.19 -32.76
CA VAL A 635 -5.70 24.54 -34.06
C VAL A 635 -6.60 25.11 -35.17
N LEU A 636 -7.87 25.42 -34.87
CA LEU A 636 -8.77 26.08 -35.83
C LEU A 636 -8.31 27.51 -36.18
N VAL A 637 -7.82 28.27 -35.19
CA VAL A 637 -7.23 29.59 -35.40
C VAL A 637 -5.98 29.50 -36.26
N THR A 638 -4.98 28.68 -35.90
CA THR A 638 -3.75 28.55 -36.68
C THR A 638 -4.03 28.17 -38.14
N ARG A 639 -4.93 27.22 -38.40
CA ARG A 639 -5.35 26.84 -39.77
C ARG A 639 -6.14 27.91 -40.53
N ALA A 640 -6.81 28.84 -39.84
CA ALA A 640 -7.43 29.99 -40.48
C ALA A 640 -6.38 31.07 -40.78
N VAL A 641 -5.46 31.33 -39.84
CA VAL A 641 -4.34 32.27 -40.00
C VAL A 641 -3.48 31.89 -41.21
N GLU A 642 -3.17 30.60 -41.39
CA GLU A 642 -2.44 30.09 -42.56
C GLU A 642 -3.17 30.29 -43.89
N ARG A 643 -4.51 30.22 -43.91
CA ARG A 643 -5.31 30.45 -45.13
C ARG A 643 -5.53 31.93 -45.46
N HIS A 644 -5.50 32.80 -44.44
CA HIS A 644 -5.62 34.26 -44.58
C HIS A 644 -4.27 34.97 -44.55
N PHE A 645 -3.16 34.25 -44.75
CA PHE A 645 -1.82 34.81 -44.81
C PHE A 645 -1.47 35.32 -46.20
N ASP A 646 -1.23 36.63 -46.31
CA ASP A 646 -0.78 37.26 -47.53
C ASP A 646 0.75 37.19 -47.62
N ASN A 647 1.25 36.23 -48.40
CA ASN A 647 2.68 36.04 -48.68
C ASN A 647 3.34 37.24 -49.39
N THR A 648 2.58 38.17 -49.97
CA THR A 648 3.12 39.39 -50.62
C THR A 648 3.27 40.55 -49.65
N LEU A 649 2.47 40.57 -48.58
CA LEU A 649 2.55 41.56 -47.49
C LEU A 649 3.19 41.02 -46.20
N ASP A 650 3.52 39.74 -46.18
CA ASP A 650 4.15 38.98 -45.09
C ASP A 650 3.32 39.02 -43.78
N ARG A 651 1.99 38.95 -43.92
CA ARG A 651 1.02 39.22 -42.84
C ARG A 651 -0.31 38.51 -43.01
N CYS A 652 -0.91 38.11 -41.89
CA CYS A 652 -2.28 37.60 -41.83
C CYS A 652 -3.34 38.72 -41.91
N ASN A 653 -4.43 38.46 -42.62
CA ASN A 653 -5.68 39.22 -42.54
C ASN A 653 -6.50 38.75 -41.31
N TRP A 654 -6.07 39.16 -40.12
CA TRP A 654 -6.69 38.78 -38.85
C TRP A 654 -8.17 39.15 -38.73
N GLU A 655 -8.59 40.22 -39.39
CA GLU A 655 -10.01 40.61 -39.48
C GLU A 655 -10.84 39.56 -40.25
N ALA A 656 -10.28 38.91 -41.27
CA ALA A 656 -10.93 37.80 -41.97
C ALA A 656 -10.91 36.49 -41.15
N VAL A 657 -9.81 36.20 -40.42
CA VAL A 657 -9.74 35.06 -39.49
C VAL A 657 -10.83 35.14 -38.42
N ALA A 658 -10.97 36.32 -37.79
CA ALA A 658 -12.00 36.58 -36.79
C ALA A 658 -13.42 36.42 -37.36
N SER A 659 -13.64 36.89 -38.59
CA SER A 659 -14.92 36.76 -39.28
C SER A 659 -15.24 35.32 -39.73
N GLU A 660 -14.25 34.51 -40.12
CA GLU A 660 -14.48 33.11 -40.53
C GLU A 660 -14.83 32.24 -39.31
N LEU A 661 -14.08 32.40 -38.22
CA LEU A 661 -14.27 31.59 -37.01
C LEU A 661 -15.38 32.12 -36.08
N ASN A 662 -15.97 33.27 -36.41
CA ASN A 662 -16.94 33.99 -35.58
C ASN A 662 -16.44 34.20 -34.13
N LEU A 663 -15.15 34.56 -34.00
CA LEU A 663 -14.48 34.81 -32.74
C LEU A 663 -13.98 36.27 -32.67
N PRO A 664 -13.98 36.92 -31.48
CA PRO A 664 -13.38 38.23 -31.33
C PRO A 664 -11.90 38.24 -31.75
N LEU A 665 -11.44 39.31 -32.40
CA LEU A 665 -10.06 39.46 -32.88
C LEU A 665 -9.00 39.14 -31.81
N ILE A 666 -9.17 39.69 -30.60
CA ILE A 666 -8.28 39.42 -29.46
C ILE A 666 -8.34 37.95 -29.03
N LYS A 667 -9.51 37.29 -29.14
CA LYS A 667 -9.61 35.87 -28.81
C LYS A 667 -8.91 34.97 -29.84
N CYS A 668 -8.96 35.32 -31.12
CA CYS A 668 -8.12 34.68 -32.13
C CYS A 668 -6.64 34.84 -31.80
N LEU A 669 -6.17 36.05 -31.49
CA LEU A 669 -4.77 36.30 -31.15
C LEU A 669 -4.34 35.59 -29.85
N GLU A 670 -5.22 35.45 -28.86
CA GLU A 670 -4.98 34.65 -27.65
C GLU A 670 -4.78 33.16 -27.93
N LEU A 671 -5.53 32.63 -28.89
CA LEU A 671 -5.62 31.23 -29.28
C LEU A 671 -4.56 30.84 -30.30
N PHE A 672 -4.02 31.78 -31.09
CA PHE A 672 -3.01 31.48 -32.09
C PHE A 672 -1.75 30.89 -31.45
N ASP A 673 -1.38 29.71 -31.92
CA ASP A 673 -0.15 29.04 -31.54
C ASP A 673 0.88 29.19 -32.67
N THR A 674 1.90 29.99 -32.41
CA THR A 674 3.05 30.21 -33.30
C THR A 674 3.98 29.00 -33.40
N SER A 675 3.88 28.01 -32.51
CA SER A 675 4.75 26.83 -32.53
C SER A 675 4.23 25.70 -33.44
N SER A 676 2.92 25.63 -33.66
CA SER A 676 2.30 24.75 -34.66
C SER A 676 2.00 25.41 -36.01
N SER A 677 2.25 26.72 -36.15
CA SER A 677 2.08 27.43 -37.41
C SER A 677 3.29 27.29 -38.32
N THR A 678 3.04 27.12 -39.62
CA THR A 678 4.07 27.20 -40.67
C THR A 678 4.57 28.63 -40.91
N ILE A 679 3.81 29.65 -40.49
CA ILE A 679 4.18 31.06 -40.62
C ILE A 679 5.26 31.42 -39.61
N GLN A 680 6.41 31.84 -40.11
CA GLN A 680 7.47 32.42 -39.26
C GLN A 680 7.19 33.91 -39.00
N PRO A 681 7.43 34.42 -37.77
CA PRO A 681 7.44 35.85 -37.50
C PRO A 681 8.54 36.54 -38.29
N ARG A 682 8.22 37.64 -38.98
CA ARG A 682 9.20 38.36 -39.80
C ARG A 682 10.17 39.15 -38.91
N SER A 683 11.47 38.96 -39.13
CA SER A 683 12.53 39.75 -38.49
C SER A 683 12.76 41.03 -39.28
N LEU A 684 12.49 42.19 -38.66
CA LEU A 684 12.74 43.49 -39.30
C LEU A 684 14.07 44.13 -38.80
N ILE A 685 14.85 43.36 -38.04
CA ILE A 685 16.04 43.78 -37.30
C ILE A 685 17.22 44.17 -38.23
N GLU A 686 17.36 43.55 -39.40
CA GLU A 686 18.51 43.77 -40.30
C GLU A 686 18.52 45.13 -41.01
N SER A 687 17.46 45.93 -40.90
CA SER A 687 17.52 47.34 -41.30
C SER A 687 16.75 48.26 -40.34
N TYR A 688 17.40 49.35 -39.90
CA TYR A 688 16.82 50.39 -39.05
C TYR A 688 15.69 51.23 -39.72
N GLY A 689 15.11 50.72 -40.81
CA GLY A 689 13.98 51.29 -41.53
C GLY A 689 12.91 50.27 -41.97
N GLY A 690 12.98 49.00 -41.53
CA GLY A 690 12.09 47.92 -41.99
C GLY A 690 10.59 48.12 -41.69
N TRP A 691 10.24 48.94 -40.70
CA TRP A 691 8.86 49.27 -40.37
C TRP A 691 8.29 50.37 -41.27
N SER A 692 7.49 49.96 -42.26
CA SER A 692 6.84 50.90 -43.18
C SER A 692 5.87 51.86 -42.49
N LYS A 693 5.59 53.02 -43.10
CA LYS A 693 4.55 53.96 -42.60
C LYS A 693 3.17 53.28 -42.45
N PRO A 694 2.71 52.43 -43.40
CA PRO A 694 1.56 51.55 -43.20
C PRO A 694 1.64 50.64 -41.97
N ASP A 695 2.78 49.98 -41.69
CA ASP A 695 2.95 49.10 -40.53
C ASP A 695 2.71 49.87 -39.22
N MET A 696 3.35 51.04 -39.10
CA MET A 696 3.22 51.94 -37.95
C MET A 696 1.78 52.45 -37.78
N ALA A 697 1.06 52.69 -38.87
CA ALA A 697 -0.34 53.09 -38.83
C ALA A 697 -1.27 51.92 -38.42
N ARG A 698 -1.01 50.69 -38.88
CA ARG A 698 -1.79 49.49 -38.52
C ARG A 698 -1.58 49.11 -37.06
N LEU A 699 -0.34 49.11 -36.55
CA LEU A 699 -0.04 48.86 -35.14
C LEU A 699 -0.70 49.91 -34.22
N LYS A 700 -0.65 51.20 -34.57
CA LYS A 700 -1.36 52.26 -33.83
C LYS A 700 -2.87 52.03 -33.79
N ARG A 701 -3.48 51.65 -34.93
CA ARG A 701 -4.92 51.34 -35.01
C ARG A 701 -5.28 50.11 -34.18
N PHE A 702 -4.49 49.04 -34.25
CA PHE A 702 -4.70 47.84 -33.43
C PHE A 702 -4.67 48.17 -31.94
N ILE A 703 -3.67 48.94 -31.50
CA ILE A 703 -3.55 49.34 -30.09
C ILE A 703 -4.73 50.22 -29.67
N ALA A 704 -5.05 51.27 -30.42
CA ALA A 704 -6.14 52.20 -30.09
C ALA A 704 -7.54 51.56 -30.11
N ASN A 705 -7.74 50.51 -30.90
CA ASN A 705 -9.02 49.81 -30.99
C ASN A 705 -9.22 48.75 -29.88
N ASN A 706 -8.15 48.21 -29.30
CA ASN A 706 -8.23 47.05 -28.39
C ASN A 706 -7.72 47.32 -26.95
N TYR A 707 -6.96 48.39 -26.72
CA TYR A 707 -6.40 48.72 -25.40
C TYR A 707 -6.69 50.16 -25.01
N THR A 708 -7.18 50.35 -23.79
CA THR A 708 -7.61 51.65 -23.26
C THR A 708 -6.47 52.50 -22.68
N ASP A 709 -5.29 51.91 -22.46
CA ASP A 709 -4.03 52.62 -22.16
C ASP A 709 -2.88 51.93 -22.91
N GLY A 710 -1.90 52.70 -23.40
CA GLY A 710 -0.68 52.14 -23.97
C GLY A 710 0.17 51.33 -22.97
N ALA A 711 -0.10 51.48 -21.67
CA ALA A 711 0.50 50.69 -20.59
C ALA A 711 -0.07 49.27 -20.44
N THR A 712 -1.27 48.98 -20.97
CA THR A 712 -1.93 47.65 -20.83
C THR A 712 -1.86 46.80 -22.11
N VAL A 713 -1.08 47.22 -23.11
CA VAL A 713 -0.89 46.50 -24.37
C VAL A 713 -0.19 45.17 -24.13
N ASP A 714 -0.85 44.07 -24.49
CA ASP A 714 -0.19 42.76 -24.63
C ASP A 714 0.60 42.73 -25.94
N TRP A 715 1.91 42.91 -25.82
CA TRP A 715 2.84 42.93 -26.95
C TRP A 715 2.98 41.57 -27.64
N ARG A 716 2.56 40.46 -27.02
CA ARG A 716 2.47 39.14 -27.68
C ARG A 716 1.34 39.14 -28.71
N LEU A 717 0.17 39.65 -28.34
CA LEU A 717 -0.98 39.77 -29.25
C LEU A 717 -0.73 40.81 -30.35
N ALA A 718 -0.08 41.92 -30.02
CA ALA A 718 0.33 42.92 -31.00
C ALA A 718 1.40 42.39 -31.98
N GLY A 719 2.35 41.59 -31.50
CA GLY A 719 3.35 40.91 -32.33
C GLY A 719 2.72 39.93 -33.31
N ALA A 720 1.85 39.03 -32.81
CA ALA A 720 1.08 38.11 -33.64
C ALA A 720 0.21 38.83 -34.68
N TYR A 721 -0.48 39.92 -34.28
CA TYR A 721 -1.29 40.73 -35.20
C TYR A 721 -0.45 41.36 -36.34
N MET A 722 0.79 41.75 -36.04
CA MET A 722 1.72 42.37 -37.00
C MET A 722 2.68 41.38 -37.70
N ASN A 723 2.54 40.08 -37.44
CA ASN A 723 3.46 38.99 -37.83
C ASN A 723 4.95 39.27 -37.50
N VAL A 724 5.25 39.74 -36.29
CA VAL A 724 6.63 40.04 -35.83
C VAL A 724 6.86 39.46 -34.43
N ASP A 725 8.12 39.36 -34.02
CA ASP A 725 8.47 39.10 -32.62
C ASP A 725 7.81 40.11 -31.66
N ALA A 726 7.37 39.62 -30.50
CA ALA A 726 6.75 40.43 -29.46
C ALA A 726 7.71 41.49 -28.90
N LEU A 727 9.00 41.19 -28.77
CA LEU A 727 10.00 42.15 -28.28
C LEU A 727 10.34 43.21 -29.33
N GLU A 728 10.29 42.88 -30.62
CA GLU A 728 10.36 43.84 -31.74
C GLU A 728 9.11 44.74 -31.78
N CYS A 729 7.91 44.16 -31.72
CA CYS A 729 6.66 44.93 -31.65
C CYS A 729 6.63 45.86 -30.42
N GLN A 730 7.14 45.37 -29.28
CA GLN A 730 7.31 46.17 -28.06
C GLN A 730 8.32 47.30 -28.27
N ARG A 731 9.52 47.04 -28.81
CA ARG A 731 10.53 48.07 -29.08
C ARG A 731 9.99 49.17 -29.98
N VAL A 732 9.27 48.81 -31.06
CA VAL A 732 8.72 49.78 -32.02
C VAL A 732 7.51 50.52 -31.47
N GLY A 733 6.57 49.81 -30.84
CA GLY A 733 5.42 50.43 -30.17
C GLY A 733 5.86 51.38 -29.05
N GLN A 734 6.73 50.92 -28.15
CA GLN A 734 7.29 51.76 -27.09
C GLN A 734 8.16 52.90 -27.66
N GLY A 735 8.89 52.72 -28.75
CA GLY A 735 9.58 53.82 -29.44
C GLY A 735 8.62 54.87 -30.00
N THR A 736 7.39 54.46 -30.35
CA THR A 736 6.32 55.34 -30.84
C THR A 736 5.61 56.10 -29.70
N PHE A 737 5.48 55.48 -28.51
CA PHE A 737 4.85 56.07 -27.33
C PHE A 737 5.83 56.75 -26.34
N ASN A 738 7.12 56.49 -26.47
CA ASN A 738 8.21 57.18 -25.78
C ASN A 738 8.92 58.16 -26.72
N ALA A 739 8.16 58.94 -27.49
CA ALA A 739 8.69 60.13 -28.13
C ALA A 739 9.45 60.94 -27.05
N PRO A 740 10.76 61.24 -27.22
CA PRO A 740 11.47 62.01 -26.23
C PRO A 740 10.90 63.43 -26.21
N ILE A 741 10.63 63.96 -25.02
CA ILE A 741 10.39 65.40 -24.86
C ILE A 741 11.68 66.09 -25.33
N ASN A 742 11.60 66.74 -26.48
CA ASN A 742 12.64 67.60 -27.01
C ASN A 742 12.39 69.05 -26.56
N GLU A 743 13.33 69.95 -26.82
CA GLU A 743 13.28 71.32 -26.32
C GLU A 743 12.08 72.15 -26.82
N VAL A 744 11.49 71.78 -27.97
CA VAL A 744 10.27 72.42 -28.51
C VAL A 744 9.03 71.91 -27.79
N VAL A 745 8.94 70.59 -27.57
CA VAL A 745 7.85 69.97 -26.79
C VAL A 745 7.92 70.40 -25.33
N TYR A 746 9.13 70.52 -24.75
CA TYR A 746 9.35 70.95 -23.38
C TYR A 746 8.80 72.37 -23.13
N ARG A 747 9.25 73.35 -23.93
CA ARG A 747 8.75 74.74 -23.84
C ARG A 747 7.24 74.82 -24.00
N ARG A 748 6.67 74.11 -24.97
CA ARG A 748 5.22 74.15 -25.21
C ARG A 748 4.40 73.48 -24.10
N ILE A 749 4.95 72.49 -23.38
CA ILE A 749 4.35 71.98 -22.14
C ILE A 749 4.43 73.05 -21.03
N CYS A 750 5.54 73.76 -20.89
CA CYS A 750 5.68 74.85 -19.92
C CYS A 750 4.66 75.97 -20.19
N GLU A 751 4.53 76.44 -21.44
CA GLU A 751 3.56 77.47 -21.87
C GLU A 751 2.12 77.11 -21.45
N PHE A 752 1.66 75.88 -21.69
CA PHE A 752 0.33 75.44 -21.26
C PHE A 752 0.20 75.32 -19.72
N ARG A 753 1.27 74.93 -19.01
CA ARG A 753 1.28 74.81 -17.54
C ARG A 753 1.33 76.17 -16.84
N GLU A 754 2.00 77.16 -17.42
CA GLU A 754 1.98 78.57 -17.02
C GLU A 754 0.60 79.19 -17.29
N SER A 755 -0.03 78.80 -18.40
CA SER A 755 -1.45 79.07 -18.71
C SER A 755 -2.45 78.31 -17.82
N LYS A 756 -1.97 77.62 -16.77
CA LYS A 756 -2.74 76.90 -15.73
C LYS A 756 -3.58 75.70 -16.20
N LEU A 757 -3.44 75.20 -17.45
CA LEU A 757 -4.11 73.98 -17.90
C LEU A 757 -3.74 72.78 -17.00
N SER A 758 -4.70 71.91 -16.65
CA SER A 758 -4.39 70.71 -15.87
C SER A 758 -3.58 69.72 -16.72
N TRP A 759 -2.86 68.80 -16.08
CA TRP A 759 -2.09 67.79 -16.82
C TRP A 759 -2.95 66.96 -17.80
N LYS A 760 -4.23 66.74 -17.47
CA LYS A 760 -5.19 66.04 -18.34
C LYS A 760 -5.51 66.85 -19.61
N ASP A 761 -5.57 68.17 -19.50
CA ASP A 761 -5.86 69.09 -20.62
C ASP A 761 -4.60 69.28 -21.49
N VAL A 762 -3.44 69.46 -20.85
CA VAL A 762 -2.13 69.47 -21.52
C VAL A 762 -1.92 68.19 -22.33
N HIS A 763 -2.34 67.03 -21.82
CA HIS A 763 -2.27 65.76 -22.55
C HIS A 763 -3.12 65.71 -23.82
N GLN A 764 -4.25 66.43 -23.88
CA GLN A 764 -5.04 66.53 -25.13
C GLN A 764 -4.25 67.20 -26.28
N HIS A 765 -3.24 68.02 -25.95
CA HIS A 765 -2.35 68.65 -26.92
C HIS A 765 -1.10 67.81 -27.24
N PHE A 766 -0.85 66.70 -26.53
CA PHE A 766 0.30 65.81 -26.71
C PHE A 766 -0.11 64.32 -26.65
N LEU A 767 -1.08 63.93 -27.48
CA LEU A 767 -1.63 62.56 -27.54
C LEU A 767 -0.61 61.49 -28.00
N GLN A 768 0.62 61.85 -28.39
CA GLN A 768 1.70 60.89 -28.64
C GLN A 768 2.28 60.23 -27.38
N TYR A 769 1.90 60.72 -26.18
CA TYR A 769 2.20 60.07 -24.91
C TYR A 769 0.96 59.29 -24.43
N PRO A 770 1.09 58.07 -23.86
CA PRO A 770 -0.08 57.20 -23.55
C PRO A 770 -1.15 57.85 -22.68
N ASN A 771 -0.74 58.51 -21.60
CA ASN A 771 -1.63 59.18 -20.66
C ASN A 771 -0.94 60.42 -20.04
N PHE A 772 -1.72 61.27 -19.38
CA PHE A 772 -1.20 62.49 -18.77
C PHE A 772 -0.15 62.24 -17.66
N THR A 773 -0.20 61.10 -16.99
CA THR A 773 0.77 60.72 -15.95
C THR A 773 2.14 60.42 -16.60
N HIS A 774 2.17 59.70 -17.72
CA HIS A 774 3.38 59.41 -18.49
C HIS A 774 4.00 60.70 -19.05
N LEU A 775 3.18 61.57 -19.66
CA LEU A 775 3.58 62.89 -20.13
C LEU A 775 4.20 63.74 -18.99
N ARG A 776 3.51 63.81 -17.85
CA ARG A 776 3.96 64.52 -16.66
C ARG A 776 5.30 63.99 -16.15
N SER A 777 5.44 62.68 -16.00
CA SER A 777 6.66 62.04 -15.49
C SER A 777 7.85 62.24 -16.45
N ARG A 778 7.63 62.12 -17.77
CA ARG A 778 8.67 62.45 -18.77
C ARG A 778 9.05 63.93 -18.71
N TRP A 779 8.11 64.84 -18.51
CA TRP A 779 8.39 66.28 -18.39
C TRP A 779 9.22 66.60 -17.14
N TYR A 780 8.88 66.05 -15.98
CA TYR A 780 9.70 66.21 -14.77
C TYR A 780 11.11 65.63 -14.95
N TRP A 781 11.27 64.50 -15.63
CA TRP A 781 12.58 63.90 -15.89
C TRP A 781 13.43 64.74 -16.84
N PHE A 782 12.85 65.26 -17.93
CA PHE A 782 13.54 66.18 -18.85
C PHE A 782 13.87 67.52 -18.17
N LYS A 783 12.94 68.06 -17.37
CA LYS A 783 13.16 69.26 -16.56
C LYS A 783 14.32 69.06 -15.58
N ALA A 784 14.33 67.97 -14.82
CA ALA A 784 15.43 67.65 -13.91
C ALA A 784 16.77 67.55 -14.66
N LYS A 785 16.79 66.98 -15.86
CA LYS A 785 17.99 66.94 -16.71
C LYS A 785 18.46 68.33 -17.17
N GLN A 786 17.55 69.21 -17.59
CA GLN A 786 17.88 70.61 -17.92
C GLN A 786 18.33 71.42 -16.68
N GLU A 787 17.79 71.11 -15.50
CA GLU A 787 18.20 71.72 -14.22
C GLU A 787 19.50 71.13 -13.63
N GLY A 788 20.21 70.24 -14.35
CA GLY A 788 21.44 69.59 -13.87
C GLY A 788 21.24 68.55 -12.77
N ARG A 789 20.00 68.14 -12.50
CA ARG A 789 19.58 67.21 -11.44
C ARG A 789 19.36 65.79 -11.97
N THR A 790 20.36 65.22 -12.64
CA THR A 790 20.32 63.82 -13.12
C THR A 790 20.70 62.80 -12.04
N SER A 791 20.35 61.53 -12.31
CA SER A 791 20.22 60.46 -11.33
C SER A 791 21.53 59.76 -10.92
N ASP A 792 22.66 60.45 -10.91
CA ASP A 792 23.95 59.90 -10.46
C ASP A 792 24.03 59.75 -8.92
N LYS A 793 22.94 60.08 -8.21
CA LYS A 793 22.75 59.92 -6.76
C LYS A 793 21.54 59.05 -6.35
N ILE A 794 20.84 58.43 -7.31
CA ILE A 794 19.77 57.43 -7.05
C ILE A 794 20.15 56.06 -7.64
N ALA A 795 21.46 55.86 -7.85
CA ALA A 795 22.10 54.55 -8.00
C ALA A 795 22.82 54.12 -6.70
N ALA A 796 22.42 54.69 -5.55
CA ALA A 796 22.79 54.16 -4.25
C ALA A 796 22.05 52.83 -4.04
N GLU A 797 22.79 51.82 -3.55
CA GLU A 797 22.28 50.47 -3.39
C GLU A 797 21.17 50.44 -2.32
N TRP A 798 20.16 49.57 -2.51
CA TRP A 798 19.22 49.24 -1.44
C TRP A 798 20.03 48.77 -0.22
N THR A 799 19.77 49.32 0.97
CA THR A 799 20.51 48.86 2.15
C THR A 799 20.18 47.40 2.44
N ASP A 800 21.13 46.64 2.97
CA ASP A 800 20.84 45.24 3.33
C ASP A 800 19.78 45.14 4.44
N SER A 801 19.62 46.17 5.28
CA SER A 801 18.47 46.33 6.17
C SER A 801 17.12 46.40 5.43
N GLU A 802 17.01 47.10 4.31
CA GLU A 802 15.79 47.16 3.51
C GLU A 802 15.59 45.89 2.69
N ARG A 803 16.67 45.29 2.18
CA ARG A 803 16.62 43.98 1.50
C ARG A 803 16.20 42.87 2.47
N GLU A 804 16.69 42.85 3.71
CA GLU A 804 16.26 41.91 4.75
C GLU A 804 14.90 42.27 5.37
N LEU A 805 14.43 43.52 5.30
CA LEU A 805 13.04 43.86 5.64
C LEU A 805 12.08 43.35 4.56
N MET A 806 12.40 43.56 3.27
CA MET A 806 11.61 43.02 2.15
C MET A 806 11.65 41.49 2.11
N LYS A 807 12.82 40.85 2.15
CA LYS A 807 12.94 39.40 2.35
C LYS A 807 12.24 38.96 3.63
N GLY A 808 12.30 39.75 4.70
CA GLY A 808 11.64 39.47 5.96
C GLY A 808 10.11 39.51 5.88
N LEU A 809 9.51 40.33 5.01
CA LEU A 809 8.07 40.35 4.75
C LEU A 809 7.67 39.29 3.72
N ILE A 810 8.44 39.14 2.66
CA ILE A 810 8.30 38.11 1.61
C ILE A 810 8.36 36.72 2.27
N ASN A 811 9.42 36.38 3.00
CA ASN A 811 9.57 35.10 3.72
C ASN A 811 8.56 34.92 4.88
N ARG A 812 7.86 35.97 5.33
CA ARG A 812 6.74 35.86 6.28
C ARG A 812 5.40 35.56 5.61
N HIS A 813 5.20 35.89 4.33
CA HIS A 813 3.89 35.85 3.67
C HIS A 813 3.85 35.12 2.31
N VAL A 814 4.99 34.62 1.80
CA VAL A 814 5.13 34.01 0.46
C VAL A 814 4.24 32.79 0.17
N GLN A 815 3.63 32.18 1.18
CA GLN A 815 2.79 30.99 1.02
C GLN A 815 1.28 31.22 1.27
N SER A 816 0.82 32.44 1.60
CA SER A 816 -0.59 32.64 1.99
C SER A 816 -1.14 34.08 1.85
N THR A 817 -0.80 34.81 0.79
CA THR A 817 -1.51 36.07 0.46
C THR A 817 -1.44 36.38 -1.03
N SER A 818 -2.59 36.52 -1.71
CA SER A 818 -2.59 37.00 -3.11
C SER A 818 -2.31 38.52 -3.18
N ILE A 819 -1.87 39.04 -4.33
CA ILE A 819 -1.66 40.51 -4.49
C ILE A 819 -3.00 41.26 -4.29
N THR A 820 -4.10 40.65 -4.72
CA THR A 820 -5.46 41.18 -4.51
C THR A 820 -5.85 41.16 -3.03
N GLU A 821 -5.33 40.22 -2.26
CA GLU A 821 -5.55 40.03 -0.81
C GLU A 821 -4.66 40.94 0.04
N LEU A 822 -3.43 41.22 -0.38
CA LEU A 822 -2.66 42.39 0.07
C LEU A 822 -3.42 43.72 -0.17
N VAL A 823 -4.32 43.75 -1.15
CA VAL A 823 -5.25 44.86 -1.46
C VAL A 823 -6.67 44.64 -0.89
N SER A 824 -6.94 43.51 -0.22
CA SER A 824 -8.24 43.19 0.41
C SER A 824 -8.15 43.13 1.94
N ILE A 825 -6.98 42.95 2.53
CA ILE A 825 -6.65 43.49 3.86
C ILE A 825 -6.84 45.02 3.88
N ILE A 826 -6.79 45.67 2.69
CA ILE A 826 -7.09 47.10 2.46
C ILE A 826 -8.59 47.34 2.07
N LYS A 827 -9.45 46.31 1.91
CA LYS A 827 -10.86 46.47 1.47
C LYS A 827 -11.92 45.67 2.22
N THR A 828 -11.67 44.43 2.66
CA THR A 828 -12.59 43.57 3.44
C THR A 828 -12.82 44.10 4.86
N THR A 829 -12.28 45.27 5.16
CA THR A 829 -12.84 46.28 6.06
C THR A 829 -14.31 46.71 5.75
N ARG A 830 -15.06 46.05 4.83
CA ARG A 830 -16.37 46.49 4.25
C ARG A 830 -17.33 45.39 3.65
N GLN A 831 -18.39 44.98 4.39
CA GLN A 831 -19.72 44.45 3.94
C GLN A 831 -19.92 43.07 3.20
N GLN A 832 -21.20 42.66 2.96
CA GLN A 832 -21.70 41.26 2.70
C GLN A 832 -22.94 41.13 1.73
N ASP A 833 -23.50 39.89 1.58
CA ASP A 833 -24.86 39.45 1.12
C ASP A 833 -25.24 39.57 -0.39
N GLY A 834 -26.24 38.90 -1.03
CA GLY A 834 -27.30 37.87 -0.73
C GLY A 834 -28.36 37.83 -1.91
N THR A 835 -29.39 36.97 -2.12
CA THR A 835 -29.91 35.61 -1.71
C THR A 835 -31.09 35.17 -2.67
N ILE A 836 -31.35 33.87 -3.00
CA ILE A 836 -32.42 33.36 -3.93
C ILE A 836 -33.02 31.97 -3.50
N SER A 837 -34.21 31.54 -3.99
CA SER A 837 -35.00 30.33 -3.60
C SER A 837 -35.47 29.37 -4.75
N GLY A 838 -36.19 28.26 -4.48
CA GLY A 838 -36.68 27.29 -5.49
C GLY A 838 -37.76 26.24 -5.06
N SER A 839 -38.31 25.44 -6.01
CA SER A 839 -39.41 24.44 -5.80
C SER A 839 -39.44 23.29 -6.88
N ARG A 840 -40.39 22.34 -6.82
CA ARG A 840 -40.51 21.14 -7.72
C ARG A 840 -41.44 21.29 -8.96
N TRP A 841 -41.24 20.41 -9.95
CA TRP A 841 -41.96 20.29 -11.24
C TRP A 841 -43.24 19.43 -11.17
N ALA A 842 -44.18 19.65 -12.11
CA ALA A 842 -45.45 18.91 -12.24
C ALA A 842 -45.75 18.46 -13.69
N ALA A 843 -46.65 17.49 -13.87
CA ALA A 843 -46.98 16.90 -15.18
C ALA A 843 -47.49 17.90 -16.26
N PRO A 844 -48.26 18.97 -15.95
CA PRO A 844 -48.61 19.99 -16.93
C PRO A 844 -47.40 20.76 -17.48
N ASP A 845 -46.33 20.88 -16.69
CA ASP A 845 -45.08 21.52 -17.11
C ASP A 845 -44.42 20.68 -18.22
N ASP A 846 -44.42 19.35 -18.07
CA ASP A 846 -43.86 18.41 -19.04
C ASP A 846 -44.61 18.45 -20.38
N GLU A 847 -45.95 18.46 -20.34
CA GLU A 847 -46.77 18.50 -21.56
C GLU A 847 -46.65 19.87 -22.27
N THR A 848 -46.53 20.96 -21.49
CA THR A 848 -46.28 22.30 -22.02
C THR A 848 -44.88 22.39 -22.65
N LEU A 849 -43.87 21.84 -21.97
CA LEU A 849 -42.49 21.79 -22.42
C LEU A 849 -42.33 21.03 -23.75
N LEU A 850 -43.04 19.90 -23.93
CA LEU A 850 -43.09 19.20 -25.21
C LEU A 850 -43.74 20.06 -26.31
N LYS A 851 -44.91 20.64 -26.04
CA LYS A 851 -45.68 21.46 -27.01
C LYS A 851 -44.95 22.73 -27.45
N MET A 852 -44.07 23.29 -26.62
CA MET A 852 -43.27 24.49 -26.98
C MET A 852 -42.05 24.17 -27.87
N ILE A 853 -41.69 22.89 -28.04
CA ILE A 853 -40.38 22.48 -28.59
C ILE A 853 -40.51 21.51 -29.78
N ASP A 854 -41.61 20.77 -29.90
CA ASP A 854 -41.91 20.01 -31.11
C ASP A 854 -42.10 20.94 -32.34
N GLY A 855 -41.73 20.46 -33.53
CA GLY A 855 -41.81 21.22 -34.79
C GLY A 855 -40.51 21.89 -35.27
N SER A 856 -39.81 21.15 -36.15
CA SER A 856 -38.74 21.61 -37.08
C SER A 856 -37.39 22.07 -36.50
N ALA A 857 -36.36 21.99 -37.34
CA ALA A 857 -34.96 21.97 -36.95
C ALA A 857 -34.37 23.37 -36.67
N MET A 858 -34.47 23.83 -35.41
CA MET A 858 -33.28 24.20 -34.61
C MET A 858 -33.63 24.48 -33.15
N ASN A 859 -32.85 23.89 -32.24
CA ASN A 859 -33.05 24.00 -30.79
C ASN A 859 -32.32 25.23 -30.19
N THR A 860 -32.64 26.42 -30.71
CA THR A 860 -32.01 27.69 -30.32
C THR A 860 -32.17 28.01 -28.83
N ALA A 861 -31.16 28.61 -28.19
CA ALA A 861 -31.20 29.01 -26.78
C ALA A 861 -32.42 29.88 -26.43
N ALA A 862 -32.85 30.76 -27.34
CA ALA A 862 -34.04 31.60 -27.18
C ALA A 862 -35.34 30.80 -26.94
N LYS A 863 -35.54 29.65 -27.60
CA LYS A 863 -36.70 28.76 -27.33
C LYS A 863 -36.64 28.20 -25.89
N TRP A 864 -35.46 27.85 -25.39
CA TRP A 864 -35.27 27.33 -24.04
C TRP A 864 -35.41 28.42 -22.97
N GLU A 865 -34.96 29.65 -23.22
CA GLU A 865 -35.25 30.81 -22.37
C GLU A 865 -36.73 31.18 -22.38
N GLN A 866 -37.41 31.06 -23.52
CA GLN A 866 -38.85 31.30 -23.63
C GLN A 866 -39.66 30.24 -22.86
N ALA A 867 -39.30 28.95 -22.98
CA ALA A 867 -39.87 27.88 -22.17
C ALA A 867 -39.58 28.07 -20.67
N GLY A 868 -38.35 28.47 -20.32
CA GLY A 868 -37.97 28.81 -18.94
C GLY A 868 -38.82 29.94 -18.37
N LYS A 869 -38.92 31.07 -19.06
CA LYS A 869 -39.78 32.20 -18.67
C LYS A 869 -41.26 31.82 -18.57
N ALA A 870 -41.77 31.01 -19.50
CA ALA A 870 -43.16 30.56 -19.49
C ALA A 870 -43.50 29.64 -18.31
N LEU A 871 -42.55 28.80 -17.87
CA LEU A 871 -42.72 27.84 -16.79
C LEU A 871 -42.25 28.35 -15.42
N GLY A 872 -41.66 29.55 -15.34
CA GLY A 872 -41.04 30.08 -14.12
C GLY A 872 -39.76 29.35 -13.71
N ARG A 873 -38.99 28.83 -14.69
CA ARG A 873 -37.83 27.95 -14.52
C ARG A 873 -36.60 28.45 -15.28
N SER A 874 -35.43 27.90 -14.95
CA SER A 874 -34.25 28.11 -15.79
C SER A 874 -34.38 27.32 -17.10
N ALA A 875 -33.86 27.91 -18.19
CA ALA A 875 -33.81 27.27 -19.51
C ALA A 875 -33.14 25.87 -19.47
N ILE A 876 -32.16 25.70 -18.59
CA ILE A 876 -31.43 24.45 -18.37
C ILE A 876 -32.34 23.39 -17.73
N ALA A 877 -33.14 23.75 -16.72
CA ALA A 877 -34.03 22.80 -16.07
C ALA A 877 -35.14 22.30 -17.03
N CYS A 878 -35.67 23.18 -17.90
CA CYS A 878 -36.51 22.78 -19.03
C CYS A 878 -35.78 21.77 -19.95
N LYS A 879 -34.53 22.06 -20.31
CA LYS A 879 -33.74 21.26 -21.25
C LYS A 879 -33.43 19.85 -20.74
N CYS A 880 -33.06 19.72 -19.47
CA CYS A 880 -32.82 18.40 -18.86
C CYS A 880 -34.10 17.56 -18.77
N ARG A 881 -35.25 18.19 -18.46
CA ARG A 881 -36.52 17.47 -18.33
C ARG A 881 -37.02 16.89 -19.67
N PHE A 882 -36.86 17.64 -20.77
CA PHE A 882 -37.22 17.19 -22.12
C PHE A 882 -36.47 15.91 -22.54
N ALA A 883 -35.17 15.80 -22.25
CA ALA A 883 -34.35 14.65 -22.64
C ALA A 883 -34.84 13.33 -22.01
N VAL A 884 -35.20 13.36 -20.72
CA VAL A 884 -35.72 12.20 -19.97
C VAL A 884 -37.05 11.69 -20.56
N VAL A 885 -37.93 12.60 -20.97
CA VAL A 885 -39.22 12.24 -21.57
C VAL A 885 -39.07 11.67 -22.99
N ASN A 886 -38.05 12.11 -23.74
CA ASN A 886 -37.81 11.63 -25.11
C ASN A 886 -37.14 10.24 -25.16
N HIS A 887 -36.19 9.94 -24.26
CA HIS A 887 -35.42 8.68 -24.33
C HIS A 887 -36.30 7.43 -24.12
N SER A 888 -37.34 7.53 -23.29
CA SER A 888 -38.31 6.45 -23.03
C SER A 888 -39.14 6.05 -24.26
N ARG A 889 -39.09 6.81 -25.36
CA ARG A 889 -39.96 6.65 -26.53
C ARG A 889 -39.37 5.76 -27.65
N MET A 890 -38.05 5.58 -27.69
CA MET A 890 -37.38 4.90 -28.83
C MET A 890 -37.17 3.39 -28.66
N HIS A 891 -37.25 2.85 -27.44
CA HIS A 891 -36.72 1.51 -27.14
C HIS A 891 -37.63 0.32 -27.52
N ILE A 892 -38.76 0.56 -28.20
CA ILE A 892 -39.94 -0.34 -28.20
C ILE A 892 -40.23 -1.02 -29.56
N GLN A 893 -39.58 -0.64 -30.66
CA GLN A 893 -40.10 -0.90 -32.03
C GLN A 893 -39.24 -1.74 -33.02
N ALA A 894 -38.18 -2.45 -32.60
CA ALA A 894 -37.19 -3.00 -33.55
C ALA A 894 -36.70 -4.46 -33.36
N THR A 895 -37.36 -5.29 -32.54
CA THR A 895 -36.74 -6.54 -32.02
C THR A 895 -37.09 -7.86 -32.73
N ALA A 896 -38.16 -7.94 -33.54
CA ALA A 896 -38.65 -9.22 -34.06
C ALA A 896 -37.90 -9.74 -35.29
N ASP A 897 -37.87 -8.97 -36.39
CA ASP A 897 -37.37 -9.45 -37.69
C ASP A 897 -35.86 -9.74 -37.65
N SER A 898 -35.11 -8.89 -36.95
CA SER A 898 -33.67 -9.01 -36.67
C SER A 898 -33.30 -10.39 -36.11
N GLN A 899 -34.14 -10.98 -35.25
CA GLN A 899 -33.88 -12.27 -34.63
C GLN A 899 -34.03 -13.44 -35.61
N SER A 900 -34.94 -13.34 -36.59
CA SER A 900 -35.13 -14.35 -37.64
C SER A 900 -33.96 -14.36 -38.63
N LEU A 901 -33.44 -13.18 -39.00
CA LEU A 901 -32.31 -13.05 -39.92
C LEU A 901 -31.03 -13.68 -39.33
N VAL A 902 -30.70 -13.38 -38.06
CA VAL A 902 -29.53 -13.97 -37.38
C VAL A 902 -29.64 -15.49 -37.31
N ALA A 903 -30.79 -16.04 -36.91
CA ALA A 903 -30.96 -17.49 -36.82
C ALA A 903 -30.84 -18.19 -38.18
N SER A 904 -31.33 -17.56 -39.26
CA SER A 904 -31.27 -18.09 -40.63
C SER A 904 -29.85 -18.13 -41.18
N GLU A 905 -29.05 -17.08 -40.96
CA GLU A 905 -27.66 -17.03 -41.42
C GLU A 905 -26.77 -18.00 -40.63
N VAL A 906 -26.98 -18.12 -39.31
CA VAL A 906 -26.31 -19.14 -38.48
C VAL A 906 -26.64 -20.55 -38.96
N GLN A 907 -27.91 -20.84 -39.26
CA GLN A 907 -28.32 -22.13 -39.83
C GLN A 907 -27.61 -22.40 -41.17
N ARG A 908 -27.58 -21.42 -42.08
CA ARG A 908 -26.92 -21.52 -43.39
C ARG A 908 -25.44 -21.89 -43.26
N GLN A 909 -24.73 -21.30 -42.30
CA GLN A 909 -23.31 -21.60 -42.03
C GLN A 909 -23.08 -22.98 -41.39
N ARG A 910 -24.06 -23.53 -40.66
CA ARG A 910 -23.99 -24.91 -40.13
C ARG A 910 -24.30 -25.95 -41.20
N GLU A 911 -25.25 -25.68 -42.10
CA GLU A 911 -25.58 -26.56 -43.22
C GLU A 911 -24.44 -26.68 -44.25
N SER A 912 -23.55 -25.69 -44.34
CA SER A 912 -22.28 -25.80 -45.09
C SER A 912 -21.14 -26.49 -44.33
N ASN A 913 -21.40 -27.16 -43.21
CA ASN A 913 -20.43 -27.85 -42.34
C ASN A 913 -19.29 -26.97 -41.78
N SER A 914 -19.45 -25.64 -41.82
CA SER A 914 -18.48 -24.68 -41.28
C SER A 914 -18.67 -24.45 -39.76
N ALA A 915 -17.60 -24.03 -39.10
CA ALA A 915 -17.72 -23.29 -37.84
C ALA A 915 -18.40 -21.94 -38.11
N VAL A 916 -19.18 -21.43 -37.16
CA VAL A 916 -19.91 -20.15 -37.36
C VAL A 916 -18.93 -18.99 -37.26
N ASP A 917 -18.76 -18.27 -38.36
CA ASP A 917 -18.04 -17.00 -38.38
C ASP A 917 -19.03 -15.89 -38.00
N TRP A 918 -19.04 -15.55 -36.71
CA TRP A 918 -19.90 -14.52 -36.17
C TRP A 918 -19.62 -13.11 -36.73
N SER A 919 -18.44 -12.86 -37.29
CA SER A 919 -18.16 -11.62 -38.02
C SER A 919 -18.88 -11.61 -39.37
N GLN A 920 -18.92 -12.74 -40.08
CA GLN A 920 -19.75 -12.89 -41.28
C GLN A 920 -21.26 -12.81 -40.96
N VAL A 921 -21.73 -13.41 -39.85
CA VAL A 921 -23.13 -13.26 -39.40
C VAL A 921 -23.48 -11.79 -39.13
N SER A 922 -22.61 -11.07 -38.41
CA SER A 922 -22.74 -9.64 -38.12
C SER A 922 -22.80 -8.80 -39.41
N GLN A 923 -21.88 -9.06 -40.35
CA GLN A 923 -21.83 -8.36 -41.64
C GLN A 923 -23.05 -8.65 -42.53
N ALA A 924 -23.54 -9.89 -42.55
CA ALA A 924 -24.66 -10.31 -43.39
C ALA A 924 -26.01 -9.77 -42.90
N VAL A 925 -26.20 -9.63 -41.58
CA VAL A 925 -27.45 -9.12 -41.00
C VAL A 925 -27.41 -7.61 -40.72
N GLY A 926 -26.21 -6.99 -40.70
CA GLY A 926 -26.04 -5.55 -40.50
C GLY A 926 -26.19 -5.08 -39.05
N LEU A 927 -26.01 -5.99 -38.09
CA LEU A 927 -26.09 -5.75 -36.64
C LEU A 927 -24.71 -5.92 -35.99
N GLY A 928 -24.51 -5.35 -34.81
CA GLY A 928 -23.26 -5.53 -34.06
C GLY A 928 -23.04 -6.99 -33.65
N LEU A 929 -21.78 -7.43 -33.63
CA LEU A 929 -21.38 -8.80 -33.24
C LEU A 929 -22.05 -9.28 -31.94
N ARG A 930 -22.07 -8.43 -30.92
CA ARG A 930 -22.73 -8.71 -29.63
C ARG A 930 -24.25 -8.84 -29.77
N GLU A 931 -24.89 -8.02 -30.60
CA GLU A 931 -26.35 -8.06 -30.84
C GLU A 931 -26.74 -9.36 -31.56
N CYS A 932 -25.97 -9.80 -32.56
CA CYS A 932 -26.14 -11.11 -33.19
C CYS A 932 -26.02 -12.26 -32.19
N LEU A 933 -25.00 -12.22 -31.33
CA LEU A 933 -24.77 -13.26 -30.32
C LEU A 933 -25.88 -13.29 -29.25
N GLU A 934 -26.45 -12.14 -28.87
CA GLU A 934 -27.56 -12.07 -27.92
C GLU A 934 -28.92 -12.44 -28.54
N LEU A 935 -29.15 -12.09 -29.82
CA LEU A 935 -30.39 -12.39 -30.54
C LEU A 935 -30.46 -13.84 -31.07
N CYS A 936 -29.34 -14.50 -31.34
CA CYS A 936 -29.33 -15.84 -31.93
C CYS A 936 -30.00 -16.88 -31.02
N GLN A 937 -31.07 -17.50 -31.54
CA GLN A 937 -31.80 -18.60 -30.90
C GLN A 937 -31.43 -20.00 -31.46
N TYR A 938 -30.38 -20.10 -32.28
CA TYR A 938 -29.99 -21.37 -32.91
C TYR A 938 -29.17 -22.23 -31.92
N ASP A 939 -29.85 -23.16 -31.25
CA ASP A 939 -29.26 -24.05 -30.25
C ASP A 939 -28.91 -25.46 -30.80
N LEU A 940 -29.20 -25.73 -32.08
CA LEU A 940 -28.96 -27.01 -32.74
C LEU A 940 -27.46 -27.30 -32.94
N GLY A 941 -27.03 -28.50 -32.53
CA GLY A 941 -25.66 -28.97 -32.74
C GLY A 941 -24.59 -28.21 -31.94
N LYS A 942 -24.96 -27.57 -30.82
CA LYS A 942 -24.03 -27.10 -29.79
C LYS A 942 -23.43 -28.27 -29.00
N ALA A 943 -22.18 -28.13 -28.58
CA ALA A 943 -21.51 -29.15 -27.77
C ALA A 943 -22.01 -29.14 -26.32
N ARG A 944 -21.96 -30.31 -25.67
CA ARG A 944 -21.93 -30.39 -24.20
C ARG A 944 -20.50 -30.15 -23.74
N TRP A 945 -20.32 -29.33 -22.72
CA TRP A 945 -19.03 -29.09 -22.08
C TRP A 945 -19.13 -29.49 -20.62
N HIS A 946 -18.53 -30.62 -20.29
CA HIS A 946 -18.48 -31.11 -18.92
C HIS A 946 -17.07 -30.90 -18.38
N TYR A 947 -16.97 -30.54 -17.09
CA TYR A 947 -15.68 -30.50 -16.42
C TYR A 947 -15.18 -31.92 -16.20
N ASP A 948 -13.98 -32.17 -16.71
CA ASP A 948 -13.24 -33.41 -16.59
C ASP A 948 -11.78 -33.01 -16.37
N SER A 949 -11.15 -33.52 -15.31
CA SER A 949 -9.80 -33.10 -14.90
C SER A 949 -8.75 -33.35 -15.97
N ASP A 950 -8.99 -34.36 -16.81
CA ASP A 950 -7.99 -34.93 -17.71
C ASP A 950 -8.12 -34.33 -19.13
N SER A 951 -9.26 -33.66 -19.43
CA SER A 951 -9.55 -33.00 -20.71
C SER A 951 -9.96 -31.51 -20.60
N PHE A 952 -9.91 -30.92 -19.40
CA PHE A 952 -10.21 -29.50 -19.19
C PHE A 952 -9.14 -28.60 -19.82
N SER A 953 -9.41 -28.13 -21.04
CA SER A 953 -8.56 -27.16 -21.72
C SER A 953 -8.68 -25.76 -21.10
N GLN A 954 -7.58 -25.27 -20.51
CA GLN A 954 -7.48 -23.91 -19.99
C GLN A 954 -7.73 -22.85 -21.09
N ASP A 955 -7.33 -23.10 -22.35
CA ASP A 955 -7.66 -22.22 -23.50
C ASP A 955 -9.16 -21.96 -23.63
N MET A 956 -10.00 -22.97 -23.42
CA MET A 956 -11.45 -22.79 -23.49
C MET A 956 -11.99 -21.96 -22.33
N ALA A 957 -11.39 -22.07 -21.14
CA ALA A 957 -11.73 -21.26 -19.98
C ALA A 957 -11.29 -19.80 -20.16
N ASP A 958 -10.08 -19.58 -20.65
CA ASP A 958 -9.50 -18.25 -20.90
C ASP A 958 -10.26 -17.54 -22.02
N ARG A 959 -10.60 -18.24 -23.12
CA ARG A 959 -11.42 -17.70 -24.21
C ARG A 959 -12.84 -17.36 -23.77
N MET A 960 -13.46 -18.15 -22.90
CA MET A 960 -14.77 -17.81 -22.34
C MET A 960 -14.68 -16.59 -21.42
N THR A 961 -13.62 -16.50 -20.61
CA THR A 961 -13.40 -15.40 -19.66
C THR A 961 -13.12 -14.09 -20.39
N GLY A 962 -12.17 -14.07 -21.33
CA GLY A 962 -11.85 -12.89 -22.15
C GLY A 962 -13.03 -12.40 -23.01
N PHE A 963 -13.87 -13.32 -23.51
CA PHE A 963 -15.13 -12.93 -24.18
C PHE A 963 -16.12 -12.25 -23.21
N ILE A 964 -16.25 -12.77 -21.99
CA ILE A 964 -17.10 -12.17 -20.95
C ILE A 964 -16.57 -10.78 -20.56
N GLU A 965 -15.26 -10.63 -20.36
CA GLU A 965 -14.64 -9.35 -19.96
C GLU A 965 -14.75 -8.29 -21.07
N ALA A 966 -14.48 -8.66 -22.33
CA ALA A 966 -14.53 -7.75 -23.47
C ALA A 966 -15.95 -7.26 -23.84
N HIS A 967 -16.99 -8.05 -23.53
CA HIS A 967 -18.36 -7.76 -23.97
C HIS A 967 -19.38 -7.53 -22.83
N TYR A 968 -19.08 -8.00 -21.61
CA TYR A 968 -19.93 -7.85 -20.42
C TYR A 968 -19.13 -7.32 -19.21
N PRO A 969 -18.37 -6.21 -19.33
CA PRO A 969 -17.62 -5.63 -18.21
C PRO A 969 -18.56 -5.23 -17.08
N ALA A 970 -18.11 -5.44 -15.83
CA ALA A 970 -18.89 -5.12 -14.64
C ALA A 970 -19.29 -3.62 -14.61
N PRO A 971 -20.53 -3.28 -14.21
CA PRO A 971 -21.55 -4.12 -13.58
C PRO A 971 -22.53 -4.79 -14.57
N THR A 972 -22.21 -4.87 -15.87
CA THR A 972 -23.11 -5.45 -16.89
C THR A 972 -23.43 -6.92 -16.59
N PRO A 973 -24.71 -7.34 -16.52
CA PRO A 973 -25.05 -8.75 -16.34
C PRO A 973 -24.68 -9.55 -17.60
N VAL A 974 -23.96 -10.66 -17.42
CA VAL A 974 -23.49 -11.53 -18.50
C VAL A 974 -24.67 -12.23 -19.18
N ASN A 975 -24.84 -12.02 -20.49
CA ASN A 975 -25.82 -12.77 -21.29
C ASN A 975 -25.22 -14.13 -21.70
N TYR A 976 -25.43 -15.15 -20.87
CA TYR A 976 -24.90 -16.50 -21.13
C TYR A 976 -25.38 -17.13 -22.45
N ARG A 977 -26.46 -16.64 -23.09
CA ARG A 977 -26.84 -17.12 -24.43
C ARG A 977 -25.84 -16.65 -25.49
N ALA A 978 -25.32 -15.44 -25.38
CA ALA A 978 -24.23 -14.95 -26.23
C ALA A 978 -22.93 -15.71 -25.98
N VAL A 979 -22.59 -16.00 -24.72
CA VAL A 979 -21.43 -16.84 -24.37
C VAL A 979 -21.59 -18.26 -24.94
N SER A 980 -22.78 -18.86 -24.84
CA SER A 980 -23.14 -20.14 -25.44
C SER A 980 -23.04 -20.15 -26.97
N ASN A 981 -23.48 -19.08 -27.63
CA ASN A 981 -23.37 -18.89 -29.07
C ASN A 981 -21.90 -18.73 -29.52
N PHE A 982 -21.08 -17.97 -28.77
CA PHE A 982 -19.66 -17.76 -29.06
C PHE A 982 -18.81 -19.03 -28.83
N MET A 983 -18.96 -19.69 -27.68
CA MET A 983 -18.24 -20.92 -27.35
C MET A 983 -18.79 -22.16 -28.09
N TRP A 984 -19.95 -22.03 -28.74
CA TRP A 984 -20.72 -23.11 -29.37
C TRP A 984 -21.05 -24.29 -28.42
N VAL A 985 -21.32 -23.97 -27.16
CA VAL A 985 -21.59 -24.89 -26.04
C VAL A 985 -22.97 -24.59 -25.45
N THR A 986 -23.67 -25.58 -24.87
CA THR A 986 -25.00 -25.33 -24.26
C THR A 986 -24.96 -24.31 -23.12
N THR A 987 -26.01 -23.49 -22.99
CA THR A 987 -26.07 -22.38 -22.01
C THR A 987 -25.90 -22.84 -20.56
N GLU A 988 -26.44 -24.01 -20.22
CA GLU A 988 -26.31 -24.59 -18.87
C GLU A 988 -24.85 -24.94 -18.53
N ASP A 989 -24.11 -25.47 -19.51
CA ASP A 989 -22.70 -25.81 -19.35
C ASP A 989 -21.83 -24.55 -19.25
N CYS A 990 -22.07 -23.52 -20.07
CA CYS A 990 -21.38 -22.22 -19.93
C CYS A 990 -21.61 -21.57 -18.56
N ILE A 991 -22.84 -21.63 -18.04
CA ILE A 991 -23.16 -21.17 -16.67
C ILE A 991 -22.39 -22.02 -15.63
N ARG A 992 -22.36 -23.34 -15.79
CA ARG A 992 -21.67 -24.26 -14.87
C ARG A 992 -20.16 -24.05 -14.84
N ILE A 993 -19.51 -23.92 -16.01
CA ILE A 993 -18.07 -23.67 -16.10
C ILE A 993 -17.73 -22.27 -15.58
N HIS A 994 -18.57 -21.24 -15.83
CA HIS A 994 -18.34 -19.92 -15.24
C HIS A 994 -18.52 -19.91 -13.71
N ASP A 995 -19.53 -20.61 -13.16
CA ASP A 995 -19.65 -20.81 -11.70
C ASP A 995 -18.40 -21.53 -11.15
N ILE A 996 -17.85 -22.52 -11.87
CA ILE A 996 -16.61 -23.24 -11.52
C ILE A 996 -15.40 -22.29 -11.50
N LEU A 997 -15.18 -21.49 -12.54
CA LEU A 997 -14.08 -20.51 -12.62
C LEU A 997 -14.21 -19.38 -11.58
N GLN A 998 -15.44 -19.07 -11.18
CA GLN A 998 -15.74 -18.10 -10.13
C GLN A 998 -15.70 -18.70 -8.71
N GLY A 999 -15.19 -19.93 -8.53
CA GLY A 999 -15.06 -20.61 -7.25
C GLY A 999 -16.38 -21.09 -6.60
N LYS A 1000 -17.50 -21.04 -7.33
CA LYS A 1000 -18.87 -21.31 -6.84
C LYS A 1000 -19.26 -22.79 -6.99
N PHE A 1001 -18.34 -23.70 -6.66
CA PHE A 1001 -18.58 -25.14 -6.74
C PHE A 1001 -19.71 -25.59 -5.80
N LYS A 1002 -20.70 -26.31 -6.35
CA LYS A 1002 -21.86 -26.85 -5.62
C LYS A 1002 -21.70 -28.37 -5.48
N TRP A 1003 -21.35 -28.82 -4.28
CA TRP A 1003 -21.23 -30.24 -3.94
C TRP A 1003 -22.60 -30.95 -4.01
N THR A 1004 -22.71 -31.95 -4.87
CA THR A 1004 -23.78 -32.96 -4.85
C THR A 1004 -23.38 -34.19 -4.02
N GLU A 1005 -24.33 -35.07 -3.72
CA GLU A 1005 -24.08 -36.31 -2.96
C GLU A 1005 -23.03 -37.20 -3.65
N ALA A 1006 -23.11 -37.34 -4.97
CA ALA A 1006 -22.12 -38.05 -5.78
C ALA A 1006 -20.72 -37.40 -5.78
N ASP A 1007 -20.62 -36.07 -5.64
CA ASP A 1007 -19.32 -35.39 -5.49
C ASP A 1007 -18.69 -35.68 -4.12
N TYR A 1008 -19.48 -35.77 -3.05
CA TYR A 1008 -18.98 -36.19 -1.74
C TYR A 1008 -18.51 -37.64 -1.75
N GLU A 1009 -19.26 -38.55 -2.37
CA GLU A 1009 -18.90 -39.96 -2.53
C GLU A 1009 -17.61 -40.12 -3.36
N ARG A 1010 -17.51 -39.45 -4.51
CA ARG A 1010 -16.31 -39.46 -5.36
C ARG A 1010 -15.10 -38.84 -4.64
N ALA A 1011 -15.27 -37.74 -3.91
CA ALA A 1011 -14.18 -37.13 -3.13
C ALA A 1011 -13.73 -38.01 -1.95
N ALA A 1012 -14.64 -38.76 -1.33
CA ALA A 1012 -14.32 -39.73 -0.28
C ALA A 1012 -13.57 -40.94 -0.86
N ALA A 1013 -13.98 -41.44 -2.04
CA ALA A 1013 -13.28 -42.51 -2.77
C ALA A 1013 -11.85 -42.08 -3.18
N LEU A 1014 -11.67 -40.90 -3.77
CA LEU A 1014 -10.34 -40.38 -4.12
C LEU A 1014 -9.46 -40.21 -2.86
N ARG A 1015 -10.03 -39.74 -1.73
CA ARG A 1015 -9.31 -39.70 -0.44
C ARG A 1015 -8.93 -41.08 0.10
N ALA A 1016 -9.71 -42.13 -0.19
CA ALA A 1016 -9.42 -43.50 0.20
C ALA A 1016 -8.34 -44.15 -0.70
N GLN A 1017 -8.16 -43.63 -1.92
CA GLN A 1017 -7.07 -43.98 -2.85
C GLN A 1017 -5.75 -43.24 -2.53
N GLY A 1018 -5.67 -42.52 -1.42
CA GLY A 1018 -4.46 -41.85 -0.93
C GLY A 1018 -4.40 -40.34 -1.23
N LEU A 1019 -4.83 -39.92 -2.44
CA LEU A 1019 -4.72 -38.57 -3.02
C LEU A 1019 -5.02 -37.46 -1.99
N THR A 1020 -4.12 -36.48 -1.84
CA THR A 1020 -4.26 -35.37 -0.88
C THR A 1020 -5.54 -34.54 -1.11
N TYR A 1021 -5.94 -33.77 -0.10
CA TYR A 1021 -7.05 -32.82 -0.26
C TYR A 1021 -6.83 -31.78 -1.37
N ASN A 1022 -5.58 -31.56 -1.81
CA ASN A 1022 -5.24 -30.63 -2.88
C ASN A 1022 -5.42 -31.26 -4.27
N GLU A 1023 -4.96 -32.50 -4.47
CA GLU A 1023 -5.21 -33.27 -5.70
C GLU A 1023 -6.70 -33.55 -5.88
N VAL A 1024 -7.39 -33.98 -4.81
CA VAL A 1024 -8.85 -34.13 -4.82
C VAL A 1024 -9.55 -32.81 -5.16
N ALA A 1025 -8.97 -31.64 -4.84
CA ALA A 1025 -9.56 -30.37 -5.26
C ALA A 1025 -9.45 -30.15 -6.77
N ARG A 1026 -8.27 -30.40 -7.36
CA ARG A 1026 -8.02 -30.33 -8.82
C ARG A 1026 -8.97 -31.23 -9.62
N TYR A 1027 -9.30 -32.41 -9.09
CA TYR A 1027 -10.28 -33.34 -9.67
C TYR A 1027 -11.71 -32.79 -9.82
N PHE A 1028 -12.08 -31.71 -9.11
CA PHE A 1028 -13.42 -31.10 -9.19
C PHE A 1028 -13.44 -29.66 -9.74
N SER A 1029 -12.37 -28.88 -9.55
CA SER A 1029 -12.22 -27.54 -10.16
C SER A 1029 -10.80 -27.00 -9.94
N PRO A 1030 -10.23 -26.23 -10.91
CA PRO A 1030 -8.92 -25.61 -10.77
C PRO A 1030 -8.89 -24.49 -9.70
N THR A 1031 -10.05 -23.95 -9.30
CA THR A 1031 -10.17 -22.87 -8.31
C THR A 1031 -10.55 -23.37 -6.92
N LEU A 1032 -10.86 -24.66 -6.79
CA LEU A 1032 -11.21 -25.30 -5.52
C LEU A 1032 -9.94 -25.54 -4.70
N THR A 1033 -9.96 -25.25 -3.40
CA THR A 1033 -8.79 -25.48 -2.55
C THR A 1033 -8.95 -26.72 -1.67
N GLN A 1034 -7.82 -27.26 -1.21
CA GLN A 1034 -7.73 -28.19 -0.07
C GLN A 1034 -8.64 -27.79 1.11
N GLY A 1035 -8.75 -26.51 1.44
CA GLY A 1035 -9.61 -26.03 2.52
C GLY A 1035 -11.09 -26.27 2.24
N ASN A 1036 -11.53 -26.11 0.98
CA ASN A 1036 -12.90 -26.36 0.55
C ASN A 1036 -13.23 -27.87 0.60
N VAL A 1037 -12.38 -28.72 0.01
CA VAL A 1037 -12.57 -30.19 0.02
C VAL A 1037 -12.51 -30.73 1.45
N CYS A 1038 -11.52 -30.33 2.25
CA CYS A 1038 -11.37 -30.80 3.62
C CYS A 1038 -12.50 -30.31 4.55
N SER A 1039 -13.12 -29.17 4.26
CA SER A 1039 -14.35 -28.73 4.96
C SER A 1039 -15.59 -29.50 4.50
N ALA A 1040 -15.72 -29.79 3.20
CA ALA A 1040 -16.83 -30.56 2.64
C ALA A 1040 -16.82 -32.00 3.16
N LEU A 1041 -15.70 -32.70 3.02
CA LEU A 1041 -15.52 -34.07 3.52
C LEU A 1041 -15.58 -34.16 5.05
N ARG A 1042 -15.13 -33.15 5.81
CA ARG A 1042 -15.40 -33.13 7.26
C ARG A 1042 -16.89 -33.02 7.57
N GLY A 1043 -17.67 -32.24 6.81
CA GLY A 1043 -19.12 -32.19 6.95
C GLY A 1043 -19.79 -33.55 6.72
N TYR A 1044 -19.34 -34.28 5.69
CA TYR A 1044 -19.87 -35.57 5.27
C TYR A 1044 -19.44 -36.75 6.18
N LEU A 1045 -18.15 -36.84 6.55
CA LEU A 1045 -17.57 -37.96 7.29
C LEU A 1045 -17.65 -37.84 8.83
N SER A 1046 -17.71 -36.62 9.37
CA SER A 1046 -17.69 -36.39 10.83
C SER A 1046 -18.85 -36.98 11.65
N PRO A 1047 -20.03 -37.37 11.12
CA PRO A 1047 -21.09 -37.95 11.95
C PRO A 1047 -20.79 -39.33 12.56
N LYS A 1048 -19.84 -40.13 12.03
CA LYS A 1048 -19.70 -41.54 12.44
C LYS A 1048 -18.31 -42.12 12.72
N GLN A 1049 -17.22 -41.67 12.07
CA GLN A 1049 -15.98 -42.48 11.99
C GLN A 1049 -14.69 -41.90 12.61
N VAL A 1050 -14.74 -40.78 13.35
CA VAL A 1050 -13.54 -40.20 14.03
C VAL A 1050 -13.74 -40.02 15.53
N GLN A 1051 -14.41 -40.98 16.17
CA GLN A 1051 -14.44 -41.10 17.63
C GLN A 1051 -14.40 -42.57 18.02
N GLU A 1052 -13.29 -43.00 18.64
CA GLU A 1052 -13.34 -44.17 19.51
C GLU A 1052 -14.46 -43.95 20.55
N PRO A 1053 -15.40 -44.89 20.72
CA PRO A 1053 -16.23 -44.90 21.91
C PRO A 1053 -15.31 -45.08 23.12
N ILE A 1054 -15.63 -44.42 24.24
CA ILE A 1054 -15.17 -44.93 25.53
C ILE A 1054 -15.86 -46.29 25.66
N SER A 1055 -15.10 -47.35 25.92
CA SER A 1055 -15.66 -48.70 26.09
C SER A 1055 -16.70 -48.74 27.22
N THR A 1056 -17.58 -49.73 27.21
CA THR A 1056 -18.54 -49.96 28.31
C THR A 1056 -17.84 -50.08 29.67
N ASP A 1057 -16.61 -50.57 29.65
CA ASP A 1057 -15.85 -50.94 30.84
C ASP A 1057 -15.10 -49.72 31.38
N GLU A 1058 -14.44 -48.94 30.50
CA GLU A 1058 -13.91 -47.61 30.84
C GLU A 1058 -15.04 -46.68 31.34
N LEU A 1059 -16.22 -46.71 30.73
CA LEU A 1059 -17.36 -45.88 31.16
C LEU A 1059 -17.88 -46.32 32.54
N SER A 1060 -17.88 -47.62 32.83
CA SER A 1060 -18.26 -48.16 34.14
C SER A 1060 -17.25 -47.76 35.22
N GLU A 1061 -15.95 -47.85 34.94
CA GLU A 1061 -14.89 -47.43 35.86
C GLU A 1061 -14.87 -45.90 36.05
N ILE A 1062 -15.13 -45.11 34.99
CA ILE A 1062 -15.33 -43.66 35.09
C ILE A 1062 -16.48 -43.35 36.06
N ASN A 1063 -17.62 -44.05 35.94
CA ASN A 1063 -18.75 -43.84 36.85
C ASN A 1063 -18.39 -44.25 38.29
N ARG A 1064 -17.72 -45.40 38.48
CA ARG A 1064 -17.25 -45.86 39.79
C ARG A 1064 -16.32 -44.85 40.47
N LEU A 1065 -15.40 -44.25 39.72
CA LEU A 1065 -14.51 -43.20 40.23
C LEU A 1065 -15.24 -41.88 40.51
N ILE A 1066 -16.27 -41.55 39.74
CA ILE A 1066 -17.13 -40.39 40.03
C ILE A 1066 -17.91 -40.63 41.33
N ASP A 1067 -18.52 -41.79 41.53
CA ASP A 1067 -19.20 -42.16 42.78
C ASP A 1067 -18.22 -42.14 43.97
N GLU A 1068 -16.98 -42.62 43.76
CA GLU A 1068 -15.93 -42.61 44.78
C GLU A 1068 -15.50 -41.18 45.16
N TYR A 1069 -15.44 -40.24 44.21
CA TYR A 1069 -14.87 -38.91 44.41
C TYR A 1069 -15.90 -37.79 44.65
N ALA A 1070 -17.17 -37.98 44.29
CA ALA A 1070 -18.18 -36.93 44.29
C ALA A 1070 -18.46 -36.34 45.67
N GLY A 1071 -17.91 -35.15 45.93
CA GLY A 1071 -17.99 -34.48 47.22
C GLY A 1071 -16.89 -34.82 48.22
N LYS A 1072 -15.89 -35.64 47.83
CA LYS A 1072 -14.58 -35.68 48.50
C LYS A 1072 -13.61 -34.67 47.90
N TYR A 1073 -13.76 -34.39 46.60
CA TYR A 1073 -12.92 -33.46 45.84
C TYR A 1073 -13.79 -32.49 45.02
N PRO A 1074 -13.30 -31.26 44.73
CA PRO A 1074 -13.91 -30.37 43.75
C PRO A 1074 -13.92 -30.97 42.34
N VAL A 1075 -14.93 -30.65 41.54
CA VAL A 1075 -15.17 -31.21 40.19
C VAL A 1075 -13.97 -31.07 39.25
N VAL A 1076 -13.18 -30.01 39.37
CA VAL A 1076 -11.94 -29.82 38.58
C VAL A 1076 -10.92 -30.92 38.91
N GLU A 1077 -10.70 -31.18 40.19
CA GLU A 1077 -9.80 -32.24 40.67
C GLU A 1077 -10.33 -33.63 40.35
N ILE A 1078 -11.66 -33.85 40.38
CA ILE A 1078 -12.27 -35.12 39.95
C ILE A 1078 -11.89 -35.43 38.49
N ILE A 1079 -11.99 -34.45 37.59
CA ILE A 1079 -11.66 -34.66 36.18
C ILE A 1079 -10.18 -35.03 36.02
N ASP A 1080 -9.26 -34.30 36.64
CA ASP A 1080 -7.83 -34.55 36.45
C ASP A 1080 -7.31 -35.79 37.21
N LYS A 1081 -7.93 -36.17 38.35
CA LYS A 1081 -7.69 -37.48 38.99
C LYS A 1081 -8.08 -38.63 38.07
N ILE A 1082 -9.30 -38.61 37.51
CA ILE A 1082 -9.77 -39.67 36.60
C ILE A 1082 -8.92 -39.71 35.31
N ARG A 1083 -8.54 -38.54 34.75
CA ARG A 1083 -7.64 -38.49 33.59
C ARG A 1083 -6.26 -39.09 33.87
N THR A 1084 -5.75 -38.92 35.09
CA THR A 1084 -4.46 -39.47 35.52
C THR A 1084 -4.56 -40.98 35.73
N GLN A 1085 -5.55 -41.44 36.51
CA GLN A 1085 -5.73 -42.85 36.87
C GLN A 1085 -6.07 -43.74 35.67
N LEU A 1086 -6.84 -43.24 34.69
CA LEU A 1086 -7.20 -43.98 33.47
C LEU A 1086 -6.33 -43.62 32.26
N ASN A 1087 -5.21 -42.91 32.47
CA ASN A 1087 -4.27 -42.45 31.43
C ASN A 1087 -4.94 -41.77 30.20
N LEU A 1088 -6.08 -41.10 30.40
CA LEU A 1088 -6.84 -40.42 29.34
C LEU A 1088 -6.18 -39.10 28.87
N SER A 1089 -4.96 -38.83 29.34
CA SER A 1089 -4.14 -37.65 29.06
C SER A 1089 -4.05 -37.33 27.55
N LYS A 1090 -3.76 -38.34 26.72
CA LYS A 1090 -3.58 -38.24 25.25
C LYS A 1090 -4.87 -37.99 24.47
N ARG A 1091 -6.05 -38.33 25.00
CA ARG A 1091 -7.34 -38.25 24.26
C ARG A 1091 -7.93 -36.83 24.34
N ARG A 1092 -7.70 -36.02 23.30
CA ARG A 1092 -8.04 -34.56 23.20
C ARG A 1092 -9.49 -34.16 23.58
N ASN A 1093 -10.45 -35.09 23.59
CA ASN A 1093 -11.85 -34.86 23.95
C ASN A 1093 -12.28 -35.43 25.33
N CYS A 1094 -11.39 -36.09 26.10
CA CYS A 1094 -11.75 -36.81 27.33
C CYS A 1094 -12.44 -35.92 28.38
N HIS A 1095 -11.94 -34.70 28.58
CA HIS A 1095 -12.47 -33.70 29.52
C HIS A 1095 -13.97 -33.41 29.27
N LEU A 1096 -14.42 -33.43 28.01
CA LEU A 1096 -15.81 -33.13 27.64
C LEU A 1096 -16.76 -34.30 27.92
N ARG A 1097 -16.29 -35.55 27.77
CA ARG A 1097 -17.05 -36.75 28.15
C ARG A 1097 -17.10 -36.88 29.68
N LEU A 1098 -15.97 -36.75 30.39
CA LEU A 1098 -15.90 -36.75 31.86
C LEU A 1098 -16.78 -35.65 32.50
N SER A 1099 -16.71 -34.42 31.99
CA SER A 1099 -17.59 -33.32 32.41
C SER A 1099 -19.08 -33.64 32.24
N SER A 1100 -19.45 -34.50 31.29
CA SER A 1100 -20.82 -34.94 31.06
C SER A 1100 -21.24 -36.08 32.01
N CYS A 1101 -20.36 -37.04 32.30
CA CYS A 1101 -20.60 -38.09 33.29
C CYS A 1101 -20.77 -37.51 34.71
N ILE A 1102 -19.89 -36.60 35.12
CA ILE A 1102 -19.99 -35.91 36.42
C ILE A 1102 -21.30 -35.12 36.52
N ALA A 1103 -21.76 -34.51 35.42
CA ALA A 1103 -23.03 -33.80 35.37
C ALA A 1103 -24.27 -34.72 35.43
N ALA A 1104 -24.12 -36.00 35.08
CA ALA A 1104 -25.17 -37.00 35.16
C ALA A 1104 -25.28 -37.64 36.56
N HIS A 1105 -24.18 -37.67 37.33
CA HIS A 1105 -24.13 -38.24 38.68
C HIS A 1105 -25.15 -37.58 39.64
N PRO A 1106 -25.89 -38.34 40.47
CA PRO A 1106 -27.02 -37.82 41.25
C PRO A 1106 -26.72 -36.61 42.15
N ARG A 1107 -25.53 -36.53 42.78
CA ARG A 1107 -25.14 -35.39 43.62
C ARG A 1107 -25.13 -34.08 42.84
N TYR A 1108 -24.46 -34.06 41.69
CA TYR A 1108 -24.34 -32.86 40.86
C TYR A 1108 -25.66 -32.54 40.13
N GLN A 1109 -26.46 -33.56 39.80
CA GLN A 1109 -27.85 -33.33 39.39
C GLN A 1109 -28.71 -32.69 40.48
N ALA A 1110 -28.55 -33.05 41.75
CA ALA A 1110 -29.29 -32.44 42.86
C ALA A 1110 -28.89 -30.97 43.04
N ILE A 1111 -27.59 -30.66 43.04
CA ILE A 1111 -27.06 -29.29 43.08
C ILE A 1111 -27.62 -28.46 41.90
N LEU A 1112 -27.52 -28.99 40.67
CA LEU A 1112 -28.08 -28.35 39.46
C LEU A 1112 -29.62 -28.28 39.45
N ARG A 1113 -30.34 -29.01 40.30
CA ARG A 1113 -31.81 -28.89 40.48
C ARG A 1113 -32.19 -27.87 41.56
N GLY A 1114 -31.31 -27.60 42.53
CA GLY A 1114 -31.54 -26.66 43.64
C GLY A 1114 -31.13 -25.21 43.40
N MET A 1115 -30.39 -24.92 42.32
CA MET A 1115 -30.02 -23.55 41.94
C MET A 1115 -31.23 -22.70 41.53
N ASP A 1116 -31.28 -21.45 42.00
CA ASP A 1116 -32.08 -20.41 41.34
C ASP A 1116 -31.34 -19.92 40.08
N TYR A 1117 -31.85 -20.32 38.92
CA TYR A 1117 -31.29 -19.93 37.62
C TYR A 1117 -31.58 -18.48 37.25
N ASN A 1118 -32.57 -17.83 37.87
CA ASN A 1118 -32.88 -16.42 37.62
C ASN A 1118 -31.89 -15.52 38.38
N ASP A 1119 -31.62 -15.82 39.67
CA ASP A 1119 -30.54 -15.15 40.41
C ASP A 1119 -29.20 -15.31 39.68
N LEU A 1120 -28.83 -16.55 39.32
CA LEU A 1120 -27.56 -16.80 38.64
C LEU A 1120 -27.48 -16.11 37.27
N ALA A 1121 -28.57 -16.08 36.50
CA ALA A 1121 -28.61 -15.32 35.25
C ALA A 1121 -28.45 -13.81 35.48
N ASN A 1122 -29.09 -13.25 36.51
CA ASN A 1122 -28.96 -11.85 36.89
C ASN A 1122 -27.53 -11.51 37.33
N ARG A 1123 -26.91 -12.31 38.20
CA ARG A 1123 -25.52 -12.17 38.66
C ARG A 1123 -24.50 -12.24 37.51
N ILE A 1124 -24.82 -12.95 36.43
CA ILE A 1124 -23.97 -13.03 35.22
C ILE A 1124 -24.29 -11.91 34.21
N ALA A 1125 -25.52 -11.39 34.20
CA ALA A 1125 -25.89 -10.22 33.40
C ALA A 1125 -25.33 -8.90 33.96
N THR A 1126 -25.28 -8.77 35.30
CA THR A 1126 -24.68 -7.61 36.00
C THR A 1126 -23.16 -7.68 36.13
N GLY A 1127 -22.52 -8.75 35.64
CA GLY A 1127 -21.07 -8.95 35.74
C GLY A 1127 -20.54 -9.35 37.13
N GLN A 1128 -21.41 -9.53 38.12
CA GLN A 1128 -21.04 -9.94 39.49
C GLN A 1128 -20.41 -11.34 39.56
N THR A 1129 -20.69 -12.21 38.59
CA THR A 1129 -19.97 -13.49 38.43
C THR A 1129 -19.89 -13.88 36.94
N THR A 1130 -19.16 -14.94 36.64
CA THR A 1130 -19.08 -15.55 35.30
C THR A 1130 -19.45 -17.02 35.37
N VAL A 1131 -19.83 -17.64 34.25
CA VAL A 1131 -20.15 -19.08 34.22
C VAL A 1131 -19.00 -19.95 34.76
N LYS A 1132 -17.74 -19.53 34.60
CA LYS A 1132 -16.56 -20.21 35.15
C LYS A 1132 -16.43 -20.03 36.67
N LEU A 1133 -16.70 -18.83 37.18
CA LEU A 1133 -16.66 -18.55 38.62
C LEU A 1133 -17.83 -19.24 39.34
N ALA A 1134 -19.05 -19.12 38.82
CA ALA A 1134 -20.22 -19.81 39.35
C ALA A 1134 -20.08 -21.35 39.33
N ALA A 1135 -19.47 -21.91 38.28
CA ALA A 1135 -19.18 -23.35 38.24
C ALA A 1135 -18.22 -23.80 39.37
N LYS A 1136 -17.28 -22.93 39.78
CA LYS A 1136 -16.40 -23.16 40.94
C LYS A 1136 -17.12 -22.90 42.27
N GLU A 1137 -17.98 -21.88 42.34
CA GLU A 1137 -18.78 -21.49 43.51
C GLU A 1137 -19.73 -22.60 43.96
N PHE A 1138 -20.42 -23.25 43.02
CA PHE A 1138 -21.39 -24.32 43.29
C PHE A 1138 -20.82 -25.74 43.16
N ASP A 1139 -19.51 -25.88 42.91
CA ASP A 1139 -18.85 -27.15 42.58
C ASP A 1139 -19.59 -28.00 41.52
N VAL A 1140 -19.74 -27.47 40.31
CA VAL A 1140 -20.40 -28.15 39.19
C VAL A 1140 -19.58 -28.08 37.90
N PRO A 1141 -19.73 -29.04 36.96
CA PRO A 1141 -19.01 -28.97 35.70
C PRO A 1141 -19.41 -27.74 34.88
N GLN A 1142 -18.44 -26.88 34.50
CA GLN A 1142 -18.70 -25.61 33.81
C GLN A 1142 -19.57 -25.78 32.56
N ARG A 1143 -19.35 -26.85 31.77
CA ARG A 1143 -20.16 -27.13 30.57
C ARG A 1143 -21.61 -27.53 30.91
N ALA A 1144 -21.84 -28.17 32.05
CA ALA A 1144 -23.18 -28.52 32.51
C ALA A 1144 -23.95 -27.27 32.98
N LEU A 1145 -23.28 -26.39 33.73
CA LEU A 1145 -23.85 -25.11 34.14
C LEU A 1145 -24.15 -24.23 32.92
N ALA A 1146 -23.20 -24.10 31.98
CA ALA A 1146 -23.40 -23.39 30.70
C ALA A 1146 -24.60 -23.94 29.92
N LYS A 1147 -24.63 -25.25 29.63
CA LYS A 1147 -25.75 -25.90 28.92
C LYS A 1147 -27.09 -25.73 29.64
N ARG A 1148 -27.09 -25.65 30.98
CA ARG A 1148 -28.30 -25.49 31.80
C ARG A 1148 -28.69 -24.02 32.00
N MET A 1149 -27.80 -23.07 31.73
CA MET A 1149 -28.06 -21.63 31.53
C MET A 1149 -28.44 -21.28 30.07
N GLU A 1150 -28.10 -22.12 29.10
CA GLU A 1150 -28.63 -22.07 27.71
C GLU A 1150 -30.03 -22.71 27.60
N SER A 1151 -30.42 -23.53 28.58
CA SER A 1151 -31.69 -24.25 28.67
C SER A 1151 -32.88 -23.54 29.36
N PRO A 1152 -32.76 -22.46 30.16
CA PRO A 1152 -33.92 -21.76 30.68
C PRO A 1152 -34.64 -21.06 29.53
N ASN A 1153 -35.94 -20.83 29.69
CA ASN A 1153 -36.68 -19.85 28.91
C ASN A 1153 -36.80 -20.08 27.39
N SER A 1154 -36.55 -21.29 26.88
CA SER A 1154 -37.12 -21.73 25.59
C SER A 1154 -38.66 -21.78 25.59
N LYS A 1155 -39.30 -21.50 26.74
CA LYS A 1155 -40.74 -21.26 26.92
C LYS A 1155 -41.11 -19.80 27.32
N ALA A 1156 -40.15 -18.93 27.61
CA ALA A 1156 -40.42 -17.52 27.97
C ALA A 1156 -40.00 -16.53 26.88
N TYR A 1157 -39.05 -16.91 26.01
CA TYR A 1157 -38.81 -16.21 24.76
C TYR A 1157 -39.84 -16.63 23.72
N SER A 1158 -40.74 -15.70 23.34
CA SER A 1158 -41.80 -15.97 22.35
C SER A 1158 -41.23 -16.56 21.05
N SER A 1159 -41.92 -17.55 20.48
CA SER A 1159 -41.67 -18.05 19.13
C SER A 1159 -41.82 -16.96 18.07
N ASP A 1160 -42.70 -16.02 18.34
CA ASP A 1160 -43.24 -15.10 17.37
C ASP A 1160 -42.40 -13.84 17.34
N TRP A 1161 -42.11 -13.36 16.13
CA TRP A 1161 -41.21 -12.23 15.88
C TRP A 1161 -42.02 -10.99 15.52
N THR A 1162 -41.88 -9.92 16.31
CA THR A 1162 -42.44 -8.61 15.95
C THR A 1162 -41.59 -7.97 14.84
N GLU A 1163 -42.17 -7.01 14.11
CA GLU A 1163 -41.42 -6.25 13.10
C GLU A 1163 -40.24 -5.48 13.72
N GLU A 1164 -40.37 -5.04 14.97
CA GLU A 1164 -39.33 -4.35 15.72
C GLU A 1164 -38.13 -5.26 16.03
N GLU A 1165 -38.39 -6.51 16.43
CA GLU A 1165 -37.34 -7.52 16.63
C GLU A 1165 -36.67 -7.93 15.32
N ILE A 1166 -37.44 -7.96 14.22
CA ILE A 1166 -36.92 -8.24 12.88
C ILE A 1166 -36.04 -7.11 12.39
N ARG A 1167 -36.45 -5.84 12.57
CA ARG A 1167 -35.66 -4.68 12.14
C ARG A 1167 -34.32 -4.63 12.87
N LYS A 1168 -34.33 -4.69 14.20
CA LYS A 1168 -33.10 -4.75 15.02
C LYS A 1168 -32.16 -5.90 14.65
N LEU A 1169 -32.71 -7.05 14.24
CA LEU A 1169 -31.93 -8.19 13.74
C LEU A 1169 -31.36 -7.95 12.34
N VAL A 1170 -32.07 -7.24 11.46
CA VAL A 1170 -31.57 -6.83 10.14
C VAL A 1170 -30.49 -5.77 10.30
N ASP A 1171 -30.74 -4.74 11.11
CA ASP A 1171 -29.80 -3.64 11.40
C ASP A 1171 -28.47 -4.20 11.95
N TYR A 1172 -28.52 -5.05 12.98
CA TYR A 1172 -27.32 -5.71 13.55
C TYR A 1172 -26.63 -6.71 12.60
N MET A 1173 -27.33 -7.15 11.54
CA MET A 1173 -26.72 -7.97 10.47
C MET A 1173 -26.14 -7.12 9.32
N GLN A 1174 -26.26 -5.79 9.39
CA GLN A 1174 -25.75 -4.83 8.41
C GLN A 1174 -24.58 -3.97 8.96
N THR A 1175 -24.27 -4.02 10.26
CA THR A 1175 -23.20 -3.23 10.92
C THR A 1175 -21.76 -3.73 10.63
N GLY A 1176 -21.47 -4.22 9.42
CA GLY A 1176 -20.11 -4.50 8.94
C GLY A 1176 -19.39 -5.75 9.49
N ASP A 1177 -19.65 -6.15 10.74
CA ASP A 1177 -19.05 -7.32 11.41
C ASP A 1177 -18.89 -8.53 10.47
N SER A 1178 -17.65 -9.02 10.28
CA SER A 1178 -17.39 -10.16 9.39
C SER A 1178 -18.07 -11.46 9.86
N LYS A 1179 -18.33 -11.61 11.17
CA LYS A 1179 -19.05 -12.73 11.79
C LYS A 1179 -19.87 -12.25 13.03
N PRO A 1180 -21.05 -11.62 12.85
CA PRO A 1180 -21.78 -10.96 13.94
C PRO A 1180 -22.25 -11.93 15.02
N SER A 1181 -22.08 -11.54 16.28
CA SER A 1181 -22.22 -12.43 17.44
C SER A 1181 -23.68 -12.61 17.87
N MET A 1182 -24.32 -13.70 17.43
CA MET A 1182 -25.71 -14.01 17.81
C MET A 1182 -25.91 -14.26 19.30
N VAL A 1183 -24.85 -14.56 20.06
CA VAL A 1183 -24.91 -14.60 21.53
C VAL A 1183 -25.03 -13.19 22.10
N TYR A 1184 -24.25 -12.24 21.60
CA TYR A 1184 -24.35 -10.83 21.99
C TYR A 1184 -25.71 -10.23 21.62
N PHE A 1185 -26.14 -10.39 20.35
CA PHE A 1185 -27.44 -9.87 19.90
C PHE A 1185 -28.62 -10.45 20.69
N SER A 1186 -28.60 -11.73 21.05
CA SER A 1186 -29.67 -12.33 21.87
C SER A 1186 -29.79 -11.70 23.27
N LYS A 1187 -28.67 -11.23 23.85
CA LYS A 1187 -28.68 -10.47 25.11
C LYS A 1187 -29.18 -9.04 24.90
N LEU A 1188 -28.76 -8.38 23.81
CA LEU A 1188 -29.18 -7.02 23.46
C LEU A 1188 -30.69 -6.93 23.17
N LEU A 1189 -31.24 -7.92 22.47
CA LEU A 1189 -32.66 -7.99 22.14
C LEU A 1189 -33.52 -8.42 23.33
N GLY A 1190 -33.00 -9.27 24.22
CA GLY A 1190 -33.63 -9.66 25.50
C GLY A 1190 -34.86 -10.57 25.39
N THR A 1191 -35.48 -10.69 24.21
CA THR A 1191 -36.75 -11.41 23.98
C THR A 1191 -36.63 -12.69 23.15
N LYS A 1192 -35.44 -12.98 22.61
CA LYS A 1192 -35.14 -14.13 21.73
C LYS A 1192 -33.78 -14.73 22.07
N SER A 1193 -33.69 -16.06 22.14
CA SER A 1193 -32.40 -16.77 22.29
C SER A 1193 -31.54 -16.69 21.03
N SER A 1194 -30.22 -16.83 21.16
CA SER A 1194 -29.27 -16.86 20.03
C SER A 1194 -29.65 -17.86 18.94
N LYS A 1195 -30.19 -19.02 19.34
CA LYS A 1195 -30.68 -20.07 18.44
C LYS A 1195 -31.97 -19.68 17.69
N GLN A 1196 -32.83 -18.83 18.27
CA GLN A 1196 -33.94 -18.21 17.55
C GLN A 1196 -33.41 -17.15 16.57
N CYS A 1197 -32.44 -16.33 16.96
CA CYS A 1197 -31.83 -15.31 16.09
C CYS A 1197 -31.17 -15.92 14.85
N CYS A 1198 -30.34 -16.97 15.00
CA CYS A 1198 -29.76 -17.70 13.86
C CYS A 1198 -30.84 -18.21 12.90
N LYS A 1199 -31.85 -18.94 13.42
CA LYS A 1199 -32.97 -19.45 12.62
C LYS A 1199 -33.74 -18.35 11.88
N LYS A 1200 -33.88 -17.18 12.50
CA LYS A 1200 -34.56 -16.04 11.87
C LYS A 1200 -33.70 -15.39 10.78
N ILE A 1201 -32.39 -15.30 10.95
CA ILE A 1201 -31.45 -14.87 9.89
C ILE A 1201 -31.51 -15.82 8.70
N ASP A 1202 -31.47 -17.14 8.93
CA ASP A 1202 -31.52 -18.13 7.84
C ASP A 1202 -32.86 -18.05 7.08
N HIS A 1203 -33.95 -17.77 7.79
CA HIS A 1203 -35.25 -17.47 7.19
C HIS A 1203 -35.25 -16.14 6.39
N LEU A 1204 -34.70 -15.05 6.93
CA LEU A 1204 -34.62 -13.76 6.26
C LEU A 1204 -33.73 -13.81 5.00
N ARG A 1205 -32.61 -14.55 5.05
CA ARG A 1205 -31.72 -14.83 3.91
C ARG A 1205 -32.39 -15.71 2.84
N SER A 1206 -33.14 -16.74 3.23
CA SER A 1206 -33.91 -17.56 2.27
C SER A 1206 -35.10 -16.81 1.66
N LYS A 1207 -35.57 -15.73 2.31
CA LYS A 1207 -36.54 -14.75 1.76
C LYS A 1207 -35.92 -13.57 1.03
N GLY A 1208 -34.58 -13.47 0.94
CA GLY A 1208 -33.88 -12.35 0.27
C GLY A 1208 -33.92 -11.01 1.01
N VAL A 1209 -34.41 -10.96 2.25
CA VAL A 1209 -34.50 -9.74 3.08
C VAL A 1209 -33.12 -9.35 3.64
N LEU A 1210 -32.23 -10.33 3.82
CA LEU A 1210 -30.81 -10.11 4.09
C LEU A 1210 -29.98 -10.64 2.92
N PRO A 1211 -28.93 -9.92 2.48
CA PRO A 1211 -28.04 -10.41 1.45
C PRO A 1211 -27.36 -11.72 1.88
N ARG A 1212 -27.07 -12.58 0.89
CA ARG A 1212 -26.22 -13.75 1.11
C ARG A 1212 -24.79 -13.25 1.28
N LEU A 1213 -24.24 -13.36 2.50
CA LEU A 1213 -22.83 -13.06 2.74
C LEU A 1213 -21.96 -13.87 1.76
N ALA A 1214 -21.04 -13.20 1.09
CA ALA A 1214 -19.94 -13.87 0.41
C ALA A 1214 -19.11 -14.62 1.47
N LYS A 1215 -18.63 -15.82 1.14
CA LYS A 1215 -17.64 -16.51 1.97
C LYS A 1215 -16.26 -15.91 1.67
N THR A 1216 -15.93 -14.81 2.33
CA THR A 1216 -14.52 -14.44 2.54
C THR A 1216 -13.79 -15.61 3.23
N ARG A 1217 -12.52 -15.80 2.85
CA ARG A 1217 -11.69 -16.93 3.32
C ARG A 1217 -11.35 -16.79 4.81
#